data_AF-A0A973BY69-F1
#
_entry.id   AF-A0A973BY69-F1
#
_cell.length_a   1.000
_cell.length_b   1.000
_cell.length_c   1.000
_cell.angle_alpha   90.00
_cell.angle_beta   90.00
_cell.angle_gamma   90.00
#
_symmetry.space_group_name_H-M   'P 1'
#
loop_
_entity.id
_entity.type
_entity.pdbx_description
1 polymer ?
#
loop_
_entity_poly.entity_id
_entity_poly.type
_entity_poly.pdbx_seq_one_letter_code
_entity_poly.pdbx_strand_id
1 'polypeptide(L)'
;MDNPISKKPAGIIEKLLFGFRAPWLVIFLLITVFLGYNAAQVRPDASLTKMIPTHHPFIQNYFEYQDDLASLGNVVRIAVEHKNGDIFDADFQKKLQEITDEVFFIPGVNRSGLRSLWTPNVRWMEVTEEGFVGGPVIPDGYDGSEQSLEKLRTNVLRSGEVGNLVANNFESTIIYVPLDEVHPETGEKLDYQEFSEKLETLVRDKYQSDDIGIHITGFAKLIGDLIEGAEQVGLFFLLAIAITLAMLYAYSRCWRSTFTVLGCSIIAVLWQLGIIKLIGSGINPYSMLVPFLVFAIGVSHGVQVINAISHNRVAGFDKLESAKLAFRGLYVAGLTALASDAIGFTTLMVIDIEVIKELAIAASIGVAVVVLTNLGLLPILMSYLGTSKNGVEYEKRIEGERHPIFELFSKFTQPKWAYSAVAVALAMLAWGLINSQNMEIGDLDKGAPELRPDSRYNQDNAFIVDNYSSSTDIFVVMAASAPEQCIAYDNLELMERFSWHMENTPGVQDVKSVVYVSKMGMFGINEGNLKWFSLNRNKYVINASLSRIPDGLINNDCSMAPIIIYLDDHKAKTLQTVVDSVESFNGRYQQEGLDLLMAAGNSGIEAATNSVIEKAQHKMLLWVYGVVIVLCFISFRSLRAVACIILPLAFTTVMSQGLMAVLGIGIKVATLPVIALGVGIGVDYGIYIYSKVKEGLQQGMSLHDTYKYSLDSTGKAVGFTGLTLAIGVATWIFSPIKFQADMGILLTFMFLWNMLGALILIPALARLFRVGSKNEK
;
A
#
# COMPACT_ATOMS: atom_id res chain seq x y z
N MET A 1 52.06 -7.76 -8.54
CA MET A 1 51.02 -8.66 -8.00
C MET A 1 50.25 -9.23 -9.17
N ASP A 2 50.36 -10.53 -9.40
CA ASP A 2 49.65 -11.24 -10.48
C ASP A 2 48.18 -11.38 -10.09
N ASN A 3 47.30 -10.53 -10.62
CA ASN A 3 45.85 -10.66 -10.41
C ASN A 3 45.34 -11.88 -11.21
N PRO A 4 44.88 -12.97 -10.57
CA PRO A 4 44.47 -14.20 -11.28
C PRO A 4 43.32 -13.98 -12.27
N ILE A 5 42.54 -12.90 -12.13
CA ILE A 5 41.46 -12.51 -13.03
C ILE A 5 41.97 -12.00 -14.39
N SER A 6 43.17 -11.40 -14.43
CA SER A 6 43.78 -10.92 -15.68
C SER A 6 44.20 -12.08 -16.61
N LYS A 7 44.41 -13.29 -16.06
CA LYS A 7 44.85 -14.47 -16.79
C LYS A 7 43.70 -15.25 -17.48
N LYS A 8 42.43 -14.95 -17.18
CA LYS A 8 41.29 -15.56 -17.88
C LYS A 8 41.09 -14.91 -19.27
N PRO A 9 40.72 -15.66 -20.31
CA PRO A 9 40.41 -15.06 -21.62
C PRO A 9 39.15 -14.20 -21.54
N ALA A 10 39.13 -13.10 -22.30
CA ALA A 10 37.97 -12.20 -22.38
C ALA A 10 36.74 -12.95 -22.93
N GLY A 11 35.65 -12.89 -22.16
CA GLY A 11 34.37 -13.45 -22.58
C GLY A 11 33.82 -12.74 -23.82
N ILE A 12 32.92 -13.40 -24.55
CA ILE A 12 32.31 -12.84 -25.76
C ILE A 12 31.59 -11.51 -25.46
N ILE A 13 30.88 -11.45 -24.33
CA ILE A 13 30.16 -10.25 -23.87
C ILE A 13 31.12 -9.08 -23.63
N GLU A 14 32.27 -9.32 -22.98
CA GLU A 14 33.30 -8.30 -22.73
C GLU A 14 33.84 -7.74 -24.05
N LYS A 15 34.16 -8.60 -25.02
CA LYS A 15 34.67 -8.19 -26.34
C LYS A 15 33.65 -7.35 -27.10
N LEU A 16 32.38 -7.73 -27.05
CA LEU A 16 31.30 -7.04 -27.75
C LEU A 16 31.01 -5.66 -27.11
N LEU A 17 30.97 -5.60 -25.78
CA LEU A 17 30.70 -4.38 -25.02
C LEU A 17 31.85 -3.35 -25.18
N PHE A 18 33.09 -3.77 -24.95
CA PHE A 18 34.26 -2.87 -24.99
C PHE A 18 34.83 -2.67 -26.41
N GLY A 19 34.48 -3.53 -27.37
CA GLY A 19 34.84 -3.38 -28.77
C GLY A 19 34.03 -2.31 -29.50
N PHE A 20 32.74 -2.17 -29.18
CA PHE A 20 31.80 -1.26 -29.86
C PHE A 20 31.26 -0.15 -28.93
N ARG A 21 32.13 0.45 -28.11
CA ARG A 21 31.74 1.42 -27.07
C ARG A 21 30.97 2.65 -27.59
N ALA A 22 31.44 3.28 -28.66
CA ALA A 22 30.80 4.47 -29.21
C ALA A 22 29.40 4.19 -29.81
N PRO A 23 29.21 3.12 -30.63
CA PRO A 23 27.88 2.69 -31.05
C PRO A 23 26.91 2.46 -29.89
N TRP A 24 27.36 1.78 -28.82
CA TRP A 24 26.53 1.57 -27.63
C TRP A 24 26.08 2.90 -27.00
N LEU A 25 26.99 3.86 -26.82
CA LEU A 25 26.61 5.17 -26.26
C LEU A 25 25.52 5.89 -27.08
N VAL A 26 25.59 5.82 -28.42
CA VAL A 26 24.57 6.40 -29.29
C VAL A 26 23.23 5.67 -29.12
N ILE A 27 23.24 4.34 -29.07
CA ILE A 27 22.03 3.54 -28.85
C ILE A 27 21.39 3.87 -27.50
N PHE A 28 22.18 3.87 -26.41
CA PHE A 28 21.70 4.22 -25.08
C PHE A 28 21.14 5.65 -25.04
N LEU A 29 21.77 6.62 -25.71
CA LEU A 29 21.27 7.98 -25.80
C LEU A 29 19.91 8.05 -26.52
N LEU A 30 19.78 7.40 -27.69
CA LEU A 30 18.53 7.38 -28.45
C LEU A 30 17.38 6.75 -27.66
N ILE A 31 17.64 5.61 -27.01
CA ILE A 31 16.65 4.94 -26.16
C ILE A 31 16.29 5.84 -24.97
N THR A 32 17.26 6.52 -24.36
CA THR A 32 17.01 7.45 -23.24
C THR A 32 16.13 8.62 -23.65
N VAL A 33 16.36 9.22 -24.82
CA VAL A 33 15.50 10.31 -25.32
C VAL A 33 14.09 9.79 -25.59
N PHE A 34 13.96 8.64 -26.26
CA PHE A 34 12.66 8.05 -26.58
C PHE A 34 11.86 7.67 -25.33
N LEU A 35 12.46 6.93 -24.40
CA LEU A 35 11.80 6.51 -23.16
C LEU A 35 11.60 7.68 -22.20
N GLY A 36 12.52 8.65 -22.17
CA GLY A 36 12.37 9.88 -21.38
C GLY A 36 11.16 10.71 -21.82
N TYR A 37 10.91 10.82 -23.13
CA TYR A 37 9.72 11.48 -23.66
C TYR A 37 8.41 10.79 -23.25
N ASN A 38 8.41 9.44 -23.22
CA ASN A 38 7.26 8.66 -22.75
C ASN A 38 7.08 8.75 -21.23
N ALA A 39 8.19 8.74 -20.47
CA ALA A 39 8.17 8.87 -19.02
C ALA A 39 7.52 10.19 -18.57
N ALA A 40 7.74 11.28 -19.30
CA ALA A 40 7.13 12.59 -19.02
C ALA A 40 5.60 12.63 -19.21
N GLN A 41 5.01 11.60 -19.84
CA GLN A 41 3.57 11.51 -20.12
C GLN A 41 2.85 10.46 -19.24
N VAL A 42 3.55 9.93 -18.24
CA VAL A 42 2.95 9.04 -17.25
C VAL A 42 1.97 9.84 -16.41
N ARG A 43 0.76 9.30 -16.22
CA ARG A 43 -0.29 9.90 -15.39
C ARG A 43 -0.57 9.01 -14.17
N PRO A 44 -0.96 9.59 -13.03
CA PRO A 44 -1.53 8.84 -11.92
C PRO A 44 -2.76 8.04 -12.39
N ASP A 45 -2.90 6.81 -11.91
CA ASP A 45 -4.06 5.95 -12.15
C ASP A 45 -4.60 5.45 -10.81
N ALA A 46 -5.77 5.95 -10.42
CA ALA A 46 -6.43 5.67 -9.14
C ALA A 46 -7.73 4.87 -9.37
N SER A 47 -7.60 3.68 -9.95
CA SER A 47 -8.74 2.78 -10.16
C SER A 47 -8.98 1.87 -8.95
N LEU A 48 -10.16 1.97 -8.33
CA LEU A 48 -10.60 1.13 -7.21
C LEU A 48 -10.59 -0.37 -7.58
N THR A 49 -11.08 -0.71 -8.77
CA THR A 49 -11.20 -2.11 -9.21
C THR A 49 -9.87 -2.84 -9.26
N LYS A 50 -8.76 -2.12 -9.50
CA LYS A 50 -7.41 -2.70 -9.52
C LYS A 50 -6.89 -3.09 -8.13
N MET A 51 -7.44 -2.50 -7.08
CA MET A 51 -7.04 -2.75 -5.69
C MET A 51 -7.72 -4.01 -5.10
N ILE A 52 -8.75 -4.52 -5.78
CA ILE A 52 -9.65 -5.55 -5.26
C ILE A 52 -9.29 -6.92 -5.86
N PRO A 53 -9.37 -8.02 -5.10
CA PRO A 53 -9.15 -9.37 -5.62
C PRO A 53 -10.33 -9.85 -6.49
N THR A 54 -10.25 -9.61 -7.79
CA THR A 54 -11.37 -9.84 -8.73
C THR A 54 -11.88 -11.28 -8.79
N HIS A 55 -11.04 -12.30 -8.56
CA HIS A 55 -11.48 -13.70 -8.57
C HIS A 55 -12.02 -14.20 -7.21
N HIS A 56 -12.00 -13.37 -6.16
CA HIS A 56 -12.55 -13.78 -4.86
C HIS A 56 -14.08 -13.92 -4.96
N PRO A 57 -14.71 -14.97 -4.36
CA PRO A 57 -16.16 -15.18 -4.45
C PRO A 57 -16.98 -13.96 -4.05
N PHE A 58 -16.54 -13.23 -3.02
CA PHE A 58 -17.24 -12.01 -2.58
C PHE A 58 -17.31 -10.95 -3.67
N ILE A 59 -16.22 -10.79 -4.42
CA ILE A 59 -16.09 -9.79 -5.46
C ILE A 59 -16.83 -10.22 -6.72
N GLN A 60 -16.86 -11.52 -7.02
CA GLN A 60 -17.70 -12.07 -8.08
C GLN A 60 -19.18 -11.81 -7.80
N ASN A 61 -19.64 -12.06 -6.57
CA ASN A 61 -21.00 -11.74 -6.15
C ASN A 61 -21.28 -10.23 -6.25
N TYR A 62 -20.34 -9.37 -5.82
CA TYR A 62 -20.47 -7.93 -5.98
C TYR A 62 -20.59 -7.51 -7.45
N PHE A 63 -19.77 -8.06 -8.35
CA PHE A 63 -19.84 -7.74 -9.79
C PHE A 63 -21.14 -8.22 -10.44
N GLU A 64 -21.71 -9.32 -9.97
CA GLU A 64 -23.02 -9.80 -10.45
C GLU A 64 -24.14 -8.80 -10.11
N TYR A 65 -24.09 -8.19 -8.91
CA TYR A 65 -25.11 -7.27 -8.41
C TYR A 65 -24.66 -5.79 -8.36
N GLN A 66 -23.61 -5.41 -9.10
CA GLN A 66 -22.98 -4.10 -8.96
C GLN A 66 -23.95 -2.95 -9.28
N ASP A 67 -24.73 -3.10 -10.36
CA ASP A 67 -25.70 -2.09 -10.79
C ASP A 67 -26.86 -1.97 -9.79
N ASP A 68 -27.26 -3.08 -9.17
CA ASP A 68 -28.30 -3.11 -8.13
C ASP A 68 -27.84 -2.47 -6.82
N LEU A 69 -26.52 -2.46 -6.58
CA LEU A 69 -25.88 -1.84 -5.41
C LEU A 69 -25.35 -0.44 -5.70
N ALA A 70 -25.62 0.14 -6.88
CA ALA A 70 -25.10 1.45 -7.29
C ALA A 70 -25.55 2.59 -6.37
N SER A 71 -26.70 2.46 -5.69
CA SER A 71 -27.16 3.39 -4.65
C SER A 71 -26.26 3.45 -3.41
N LEU A 72 -25.37 2.46 -3.24
CA LEU A 72 -24.32 2.40 -2.22
C LEU A 72 -22.95 2.81 -2.77
N GLY A 73 -22.92 3.42 -3.96
CA GLY A 73 -21.72 3.78 -4.71
C GLY A 73 -20.89 4.94 -4.13
N ASN A 74 -20.15 5.65 -4.99
CA ASN A 74 -19.25 6.72 -4.57
C ASN A 74 -20.02 7.93 -4.03
N VAL A 75 -19.90 8.14 -2.72
CA VAL A 75 -20.63 9.17 -1.98
C VAL A 75 -19.66 9.96 -1.11
N VAL A 76 -19.91 11.26 -1.05
CA VAL A 76 -19.28 12.19 -0.10
C VAL A 76 -20.28 12.59 0.97
N ARG A 77 -19.82 12.64 2.22
CA ARG A 77 -20.58 13.13 3.36
C ARG A 77 -19.93 14.39 3.89
N ILE A 78 -20.70 15.46 3.98
CA ILE A 78 -20.27 16.74 4.54
C ILE A 78 -21.08 16.97 5.80
N ALA A 79 -20.50 16.73 6.98
CA ALA A 79 -21.13 17.09 8.24
C ALA A 79 -20.86 18.56 8.55
N VAL A 80 -21.94 19.31 8.78
CA VAL A 80 -21.93 20.70 9.21
C VAL A 80 -22.27 20.72 10.69
N GLU A 81 -21.32 21.13 11.51
CA GLU A 81 -21.38 21.17 12.97
C GLU A 81 -21.65 22.59 13.46
N HIS A 82 -22.55 22.72 14.43
CA HIS A 82 -22.70 23.91 15.25
C HIS A 82 -21.91 23.71 16.55
N LYS A 83 -20.75 24.37 16.67
CA LYS A 83 -19.81 24.12 17.78
C LYS A 83 -20.32 24.56 19.15
N ASN A 84 -21.23 25.53 19.17
CA ASN A 84 -21.69 26.23 20.38
C ASN A 84 -23.20 26.08 20.62
N GLY A 85 -23.87 25.16 19.91
CA GLY A 85 -25.33 25.00 20.00
C GLY A 85 -25.86 23.81 19.21
N ASP A 86 -27.17 23.75 19.04
CA ASP A 86 -27.81 22.72 18.23
C ASP A 86 -28.14 23.21 16.81
N ILE A 87 -28.50 22.29 15.92
CA ILE A 87 -28.85 22.62 14.53
C ILE A 87 -30.15 23.44 14.43
N PHE A 88 -30.91 23.64 15.51
CA PHE A 88 -32.17 24.37 15.51
C PHE A 88 -31.96 25.85 15.81
N ASP A 89 -30.97 26.43 15.13
CA ASP A 89 -30.64 27.84 15.13
C ASP A 89 -30.86 28.47 13.74
N ALA A 90 -31.36 29.71 13.70
CA ALA A 90 -31.72 30.36 12.45
C ALA A 90 -30.50 30.69 11.57
N ASP A 91 -29.41 31.15 12.17
CA ASP A 91 -28.18 31.50 11.45
C ASP A 91 -27.48 30.23 10.96
N PHE A 92 -27.48 29.16 11.78
CA PHE A 92 -27.00 27.84 11.37
C PHE A 92 -27.80 27.29 10.19
N GLN A 93 -29.13 27.31 10.24
CA GLN A 93 -29.96 26.78 9.15
C GLN A 93 -29.79 27.55 7.84
N LYS A 94 -29.62 28.88 7.92
CA LYS A 94 -29.28 29.69 6.75
C LYS A 94 -27.93 29.28 6.16
N LYS A 95 -26.92 29.04 7.01
CA LYS A 95 -25.60 28.58 6.56
C LYS A 95 -25.65 27.19 5.94
N LEU A 96 -26.42 26.28 6.53
CA LEU A 96 -26.65 24.95 5.99
C LEU A 96 -27.32 25.00 4.60
N GLN A 97 -28.28 25.92 4.40
CA GLN A 97 -28.88 26.17 3.10
C GLN A 97 -27.83 26.64 2.08
N GLU A 98 -27.05 27.67 2.44
CA GLU A 98 -25.99 28.20 1.57
C GLU A 98 -24.96 27.13 1.18
N ILE A 99 -24.56 26.27 2.13
CA ILE A 99 -23.63 25.16 1.87
C ILE A 99 -24.28 24.11 0.96
N THR A 100 -25.54 23.74 1.23
CA THR A 100 -26.27 22.76 0.41
C THR A 100 -26.39 23.23 -1.04
N ASP A 101 -26.69 24.51 -1.24
CA ASP A 101 -26.78 25.14 -2.57
C ASP A 101 -25.41 25.17 -3.26
N GLU A 102 -24.33 25.53 -2.56
CA GLU A 102 -22.98 25.53 -3.13
C GLU A 102 -22.57 24.12 -3.61
N VAL A 103 -22.79 23.10 -2.76
CA VAL A 103 -22.47 21.69 -3.07
C VAL A 103 -23.27 21.20 -4.27
N PHE A 104 -24.54 21.58 -4.39
CA PHE A 104 -25.41 21.19 -5.50
C PHE A 104 -24.88 21.61 -6.89
N PHE A 105 -24.08 22.68 -6.95
CA PHE A 105 -23.50 23.18 -8.19
C PHE A 105 -22.09 22.67 -8.49
N ILE A 106 -21.45 21.92 -7.57
CA ILE A 106 -20.14 21.34 -7.84
C ILE A 106 -20.25 20.29 -8.96
N PRO A 107 -19.44 20.39 -10.03
CA PRO A 107 -19.43 19.38 -11.10
C PRO A 107 -19.13 17.98 -10.57
N GLY A 108 -19.86 16.97 -11.04
CA GLY A 108 -19.75 15.59 -10.59
C GLY A 108 -20.75 15.18 -9.50
N VAL A 109 -21.45 16.13 -8.87
CA VAL A 109 -22.51 15.84 -7.90
C VAL A 109 -23.78 15.36 -8.61
N ASN A 110 -24.30 14.20 -8.19
CA ASN A 110 -25.61 13.71 -8.60
C ASN A 110 -26.70 14.52 -7.89
N ARG A 111 -27.23 15.52 -8.61
CA ARG A 111 -28.21 16.47 -8.08
C ARG A 111 -29.53 15.84 -7.65
N SER A 112 -29.96 14.77 -8.31
CA SER A 112 -31.20 14.06 -7.97
C SER A 112 -31.07 13.23 -6.69
N GLY A 113 -29.87 12.72 -6.40
CA GLY A 113 -29.60 11.88 -5.25
C GLY A 113 -29.12 12.65 -4.01
N LEU A 114 -28.77 13.93 -4.14
CA LEU A 114 -28.31 14.75 -3.01
C LEU A 114 -29.40 14.84 -1.93
N ARG A 115 -28.99 14.64 -0.67
CA ARG A 115 -29.87 14.70 0.52
C ARG A 115 -29.28 15.60 1.59
N SER A 116 -30.09 16.50 2.11
CA SER A 116 -29.83 17.46 3.19
C SER A 116 -31.16 17.83 3.82
N LEU A 117 -31.19 18.40 5.04
CA LEU A 117 -32.43 18.90 5.64
C LEU A 117 -33.17 19.88 4.70
N TRP A 118 -32.43 20.63 3.90
CA TRP A 118 -32.95 21.60 2.92
C TRP A 118 -33.42 21.00 1.59
N THR A 119 -33.28 19.70 1.41
CA THR A 119 -33.68 19.03 0.16
C THR A 119 -35.09 18.45 0.26
N PRO A 120 -35.89 18.49 -0.82
CA PRO A 120 -37.31 18.10 -0.79
C PRO A 120 -37.54 16.59 -0.66
N ASN A 121 -36.51 15.78 -0.88
CA ASN A 121 -36.52 14.33 -0.74
C ASN A 121 -36.28 13.86 0.70
N VAL A 122 -35.84 14.73 1.62
CA VAL A 122 -35.77 14.43 3.06
C VAL A 122 -37.09 14.84 3.71
N ARG A 123 -37.87 13.84 4.11
CA ARG A 123 -39.27 14.01 4.50
C ARG A 123 -39.55 13.38 5.86
N TRP A 124 -40.56 13.91 6.55
CA TRP A 124 -41.14 13.28 7.74
C TRP A 124 -42.52 12.72 7.43
N MET A 125 -42.93 11.74 8.22
CA MET A 125 -44.25 11.14 8.12
C MET A 125 -44.76 10.74 9.49
N GLU A 126 -46.04 10.98 9.71
CA GLU A 126 -46.77 10.59 10.91
C GLU A 126 -48.11 9.98 10.50
N VAL A 127 -48.62 9.10 11.35
CA VAL A 127 -49.93 8.49 11.19
C VAL A 127 -50.86 9.15 12.21
N THR A 128 -51.94 9.76 11.72
CA THR A 128 -52.97 10.42 12.52
C THR A 128 -54.32 9.74 12.29
N GLU A 129 -55.34 10.14 13.07
CA GLU A 129 -56.72 9.64 12.91
C GLU A 129 -57.30 9.95 11.52
N GLU A 130 -56.76 10.94 10.81
CA GLU A 130 -57.19 11.35 9.47
C GLU A 130 -56.36 10.68 8.35
N GLY A 131 -55.34 9.90 8.69
CA GLY A 131 -54.48 9.17 7.77
C GLY A 131 -53.00 9.54 7.88
N PHE A 132 -52.27 9.43 6.76
CA PHE A 132 -50.85 9.79 6.72
C PHE A 132 -50.68 11.30 6.50
N VAL A 133 -50.00 11.96 7.43
CA VAL A 133 -49.58 13.36 7.28
C VAL A 133 -48.06 13.38 7.14
N GLY A 134 -47.54 14.24 6.28
CA GLY A 134 -46.10 14.38 6.11
C GLY A 134 -45.73 15.47 5.13
N GLY A 135 -44.45 15.82 5.13
CA GLY A 135 -43.92 16.91 4.32
C GLY A 135 -42.39 16.89 4.30
N PRO A 136 -41.75 17.84 3.62
CA PRO A 136 -40.32 18.10 3.77
C PRO A 136 -39.99 18.38 5.24
N VAL A 137 -38.75 18.07 5.65
CA VAL A 137 -38.32 18.32 7.04
C VAL A 137 -38.27 19.81 7.35
N ILE A 138 -37.73 20.63 6.45
CA ILE A 138 -37.88 22.09 6.53
C ILE A 138 -39.34 22.46 6.25
N PRO A 139 -40.04 23.14 7.19
CA PRO A 139 -41.46 23.45 7.04
C PRO A 139 -41.71 24.49 5.94
N ASP A 140 -42.86 24.38 5.27
CA ASP A 140 -43.31 25.39 4.31
C ASP A 140 -43.43 26.76 4.99
N GLY A 141 -42.82 27.78 4.38
CA GLY A 141 -42.80 29.14 4.93
C GLY A 141 -41.83 29.35 6.10
N TYR A 142 -40.82 28.48 6.25
CA TYR A 142 -39.72 28.69 7.19
C TYR A 142 -39.13 30.11 7.09
N ASP A 143 -39.06 30.80 8.23
CA ASP A 143 -38.61 32.20 8.34
C ASP A 143 -37.53 32.40 9.41
N GLY A 144 -37.07 31.33 10.08
CA GLY A 144 -36.10 31.38 11.16
C GLY A 144 -36.67 31.83 12.51
N SER A 145 -37.99 32.04 12.63
CA SER A 145 -38.63 32.29 13.92
C SER A 145 -38.54 31.07 14.84
N GLU A 146 -38.60 31.28 16.16
CA GLU A 146 -38.65 30.18 17.14
C GLU A 146 -39.76 29.16 16.83
N GLN A 147 -40.91 29.63 16.32
CA GLN A 147 -42.01 28.75 15.93
C GLN A 147 -41.65 27.86 14.73
N SER A 148 -40.93 28.40 13.74
CA SER A 148 -40.48 27.64 12.57
C SER A 148 -39.38 26.61 12.94
N LEU A 149 -38.49 26.98 13.87
CA LEU A 149 -37.43 26.11 14.40
C LEU A 149 -38.00 24.97 15.25
N GLU A 150 -39.02 25.23 16.07
CA GLU A 150 -39.67 24.18 16.86
C GLU A 150 -40.45 23.18 15.96
N LYS A 151 -41.07 23.68 14.89
CA LYS A 151 -41.65 22.82 13.85
C LYS A 151 -40.58 21.99 13.15
N LEU A 152 -39.44 22.58 12.81
CA LEU A 152 -38.30 21.85 12.24
C LEU A 152 -37.82 20.75 13.19
N ARG A 153 -37.65 21.04 14.49
CA ARG A 153 -37.31 20.04 15.51
C ARG A 153 -38.30 18.89 15.54
N THR A 154 -39.59 19.19 15.56
CA THR A 154 -40.66 18.19 15.52
C THR A 154 -40.58 17.34 14.25
N ASN A 155 -40.36 17.96 13.09
CA ASN A 155 -40.26 17.25 11.81
C ASN A 155 -39.03 16.34 11.76
N VAL A 156 -37.87 16.77 12.28
CA VAL A 156 -36.64 15.96 12.37
C VAL A 156 -36.85 14.73 13.25
N LEU A 157 -37.52 14.88 14.40
CA LEU A 157 -37.81 13.75 15.28
C LEU A 157 -38.75 12.73 14.64
N ARG A 158 -39.63 13.18 13.73
CA ARG A 158 -40.59 12.34 12.99
C ARG A 158 -40.02 11.76 11.69
N SER A 159 -38.89 12.25 11.20
CA SER A 159 -38.33 11.81 9.92
C SER A 159 -37.53 10.50 10.00
N GLY A 160 -37.09 10.12 11.21
CA GLY A 160 -36.18 8.99 11.40
C GLY A 160 -34.76 9.27 10.92
N GLU A 161 -34.40 10.55 10.74
CA GLU A 161 -33.06 10.95 10.27
C GLU A 161 -32.05 11.18 11.40
N VAL A 162 -32.48 11.09 12.67
CA VAL A 162 -31.59 11.12 13.84
C VAL A 162 -30.71 9.87 13.85
N GLY A 163 -29.40 10.07 13.98
CA GLY A 163 -28.37 9.06 13.80
C GLY A 163 -27.97 8.83 12.34
N ASN A 164 -28.66 9.42 11.34
CA ASN A 164 -28.37 9.24 9.91
C ASN A 164 -27.94 10.55 9.24
N LEU A 165 -28.87 11.47 8.96
CA LEU A 165 -28.55 12.83 8.47
C LEU A 165 -28.41 13.85 9.60
N VAL A 166 -28.91 13.56 10.80
CA VAL A 166 -28.80 14.43 11.98
C VAL A 166 -28.06 13.67 13.07
N ALA A 167 -27.08 14.30 13.71
CA ALA A 167 -26.32 13.67 14.78
C ALA A 167 -27.20 13.35 16.01
N ASN A 168 -26.79 12.37 16.81
CA ASN A 168 -27.53 11.92 17.99
C ASN A 168 -27.65 12.99 19.09
N ASN A 169 -26.73 13.95 19.11
CA ASN A 169 -26.72 15.12 20.01
C ASN A 169 -27.44 16.35 19.41
N PHE A 170 -27.92 16.30 18.16
CA PHE A 170 -28.48 17.44 17.43
C PHE A 170 -27.50 18.61 17.19
N GLU A 171 -26.19 18.42 17.34
CA GLU A 171 -25.20 19.50 17.17
C GLU A 171 -24.67 19.57 15.73
N SER A 172 -24.97 18.57 14.88
CA SER A 172 -24.56 18.58 13.47
C SER A 172 -25.54 17.87 12.55
N THR A 173 -25.41 18.14 11.25
CA THR A 173 -26.16 17.45 10.20
C THR A 173 -25.31 17.18 8.97
N ILE A 174 -25.54 16.04 8.30
CA ILE A 174 -24.84 15.59 7.10
C ILE A 174 -25.60 16.04 5.84
N ILE A 175 -24.84 16.59 4.90
CA ILE A 175 -25.20 16.65 3.48
C ILE A 175 -24.62 15.39 2.82
N TYR A 176 -25.50 14.54 2.33
CA TYR A 176 -25.17 13.30 1.64
C TYR A 176 -25.14 13.56 0.13
N VAL A 177 -23.97 13.32 -0.48
CA VAL A 177 -23.64 13.79 -1.84
C VAL A 177 -23.20 12.60 -2.69
N PRO A 178 -24.12 11.94 -3.41
CA PRO A 178 -23.74 10.93 -4.40
C PRO A 178 -23.04 11.59 -5.58
N LEU A 179 -22.10 10.87 -6.20
CA LEU A 179 -21.31 11.36 -7.32
C LEU A 179 -21.60 10.58 -8.60
N ASP A 180 -21.62 11.29 -9.73
CA ASP A 180 -21.65 10.69 -11.06
C ASP A 180 -20.21 10.47 -11.54
N GLU A 181 -19.81 9.20 -11.65
CA GLU A 181 -18.44 8.80 -12.05
C GLU A 181 -18.05 9.24 -13.47
N VAL A 182 -19.04 9.38 -14.34
CA VAL A 182 -18.89 9.79 -15.72
C VAL A 182 -19.78 10.99 -15.95
N HIS A 183 -19.17 12.08 -16.39
CA HIS A 183 -19.90 13.32 -16.64
C HIS A 183 -20.92 13.08 -17.78
N PRO A 184 -22.24 13.28 -17.54
CA PRO A 184 -23.27 12.93 -18.51
C PRO A 184 -23.12 13.66 -19.86
N GLU A 185 -22.58 14.88 -19.85
CA GLU A 185 -22.45 15.71 -21.05
C GLU A 185 -21.13 15.50 -21.81
N THR A 186 -20.03 15.23 -21.12
CA THR A 186 -18.69 15.15 -21.74
C THR A 186 -18.20 13.72 -21.92
N GLY A 187 -18.76 12.77 -21.17
CA GLY A 187 -18.30 11.38 -21.12
C GLY A 187 -16.94 11.20 -20.44
N GLU A 188 -16.37 12.27 -19.87
CA GLU A 188 -15.11 12.21 -19.14
C GLU A 188 -15.34 11.67 -17.72
N LYS A 189 -14.35 10.99 -17.18
CA LYS A 189 -14.37 10.52 -15.79
C LYS A 189 -14.21 11.70 -14.83
N LEU A 190 -14.82 11.61 -13.66
CA LEU A 190 -14.66 12.60 -12.61
C LEU A 190 -13.18 12.72 -12.20
N ASP A 191 -12.65 13.94 -12.20
CA ASP A 191 -11.34 14.23 -11.62
C ASP A 191 -11.49 14.44 -10.11
N TYR A 192 -11.06 13.44 -9.34
CA TYR A 192 -11.16 13.49 -7.88
C TYR A 192 -10.26 14.55 -7.24
N GLN A 193 -9.14 14.91 -7.87
CA GLN A 193 -8.27 15.97 -7.33
C GLN A 193 -8.99 17.32 -7.44
N GLU A 194 -9.46 17.66 -8.63
CA GLU A 194 -10.18 18.93 -8.86
C GLU A 194 -11.45 19.00 -7.99
N PHE A 195 -12.18 17.88 -7.88
CA PHE A 195 -13.37 17.81 -7.04
C PHE A 195 -13.05 17.99 -5.55
N SER A 196 -12.00 17.36 -5.04
CA SER A 196 -11.54 17.51 -3.65
C SER A 196 -11.12 18.95 -3.35
N GLU A 197 -10.33 19.57 -4.23
CA GLU A 197 -9.91 20.97 -4.09
C GLU A 197 -11.10 21.94 -4.07
N LYS A 198 -12.14 21.68 -4.87
CA LYS A 198 -13.39 22.46 -4.85
C LYS A 198 -14.15 22.30 -3.55
N LEU A 199 -14.21 21.10 -2.97
CA LEU A 199 -14.84 20.91 -1.66
C LEU A 199 -14.11 21.68 -0.56
N GLU A 200 -12.78 21.62 -0.55
CA GLU A 200 -11.99 22.38 0.43
C GLU A 200 -12.17 23.89 0.24
N THR A 201 -12.07 24.39 -1.00
CA THR A 201 -12.12 25.83 -1.26
C THR A 201 -13.53 26.43 -1.15
N LEU A 202 -14.53 25.78 -1.74
CA LEU A 202 -15.90 26.33 -1.85
C LEU A 202 -16.75 26.01 -0.62
N VAL A 203 -16.44 24.93 0.10
CA VAL A 203 -17.21 24.51 1.28
C VAL A 203 -16.45 24.78 2.57
N ARG A 204 -15.27 24.17 2.75
CA ARG A 204 -14.56 24.29 4.03
C ARG A 204 -14.00 25.69 4.27
N ASP A 205 -13.14 26.18 3.39
CA ASP A 205 -12.47 27.48 3.55
C ASP A 205 -13.45 28.66 3.58
N LYS A 206 -14.58 28.52 2.88
CA LYS A 206 -15.61 29.56 2.78
C LYS A 206 -16.54 29.60 3.99
N TYR A 207 -16.91 28.45 4.57
CA TYR A 207 -17.96 28.37 5.59
C TYR A 207 -17.48 27.96 6.98
N GLN A 208 -16.30 27.35 7.13
CA GLN A 208 -15.76 26.98 8.43
C GLN A 208 -15.41 28.24 9.25
N SER A 209 -15.86 28.28 10.50
CA SER A 209 -15.67 29.42 11.40
C SER A 209 -15.51 28.97 12.86
N ASP A 210 -15.46 29.91 13.79
CA ASP A 210 -15.44 29.62 15.23
C ASP A 210 -16.76 28.97 15.71
N ASP A 211 -17.87 29.22 15.01
CA ASP A 211 -19.20 28.66 15.33
C ASP A 211 -19.58 27.46 14.45
N ILE A 212 -19.03 27.35 13.23
CA ILE A 212 -19.34 26.28 12.28
C ILE A 212 -18.11 25.37 12.06
N GLY A 213 -18.27 24.09 12.36
CA GLY A 213 -17.36 23.02 11.96
C GLY A 213 -17.80 22.40 10.62
N ILE A 214 -16.84 22.07 9.77
CA ILE A 214 -17.09 21.37 8.50
C ILE A 214 -16.23 20.12 8.51
N HIS A 215 -16.84 18.96 8.31
CA HIS A 215 -16.17 17.66 8.26
C HIS A 215 -16.53 16.94 6.98
N ILE A 216 -15.53 16.60 6.16
CA ILE A 216 -15.74 16.06 4.82
C ILE A 216 -15.12 14.67 4.74
N THR A 217 -15.92 13.68 4.38
CA THR A 217 -15.48 12.29 4.17
C THR A 217 -16.06 11.72 2.88
N GLY A 218 -15.51 10.61 2.42
CA GLY A 218 -15.94 9.94 1.20
C GLY A 218 -14.76 9.58 0.30
N PHE A 219 -14.99 8.63 -0.60
CA PHE A 219 -13.92 8.06 -1.42
C PHE A 219 -13.24 9.10 -2.33
N ALA A 220 -14.02 9.92 -3.04
CA ALA A 220 -13.46 10.98 -3.89
C ALA A 220 -12.55 11.95 -3.11
N LYS A 221 -12.95 12.30 -1.87
CA LYS A 221 -12.15 13.15 -0.98
C LYS A 221 -10.85 12.46 -0.55
N LEU A 222 -10.94 11.19 -0.15
CA LEU A 222 -9.76 10.38 0.22
C LEU A 222 -8.75 10.29 -0.93
N ILE A 223 -9.21 10.02 -2.15
CA ILE A 223 -8.32 9.94 -3.32
C ILE A 223 -7.71 11.30 -3.64
N GLY A 224 -8.47 12.39 -3.54
CA GLY A 224 -7.92 13.75 -3.67
C GLY A 224 -6.76 14.03 -2.71
N ASP A 225 -6.94 13.69 -1.43
CA ASP A 225 -5.89 13.86 -0.39
C ASP A 225 -4.66 12.98 -0.66
N LEU A 226 -4.86 11.78 -1.20
CA LEU A 226 -3.76 10.89 -1.59
C LEU A 226 -2.98 11.41 -2.80
N ILE A 227 -3.66 12.04 -3.77
CA ILE A 227 -3.02 12.66 -4.94
C ILE A 227 -2.22 13.89 -4.50
N GLU A 228 -2.75 14.74 -3.62
CA GLU A 228 -1.99 15.87 -3.05
C GLU A 228 -0.74 15.38 -2.30
N GLY A 229 -0.89 14.31 -1.50
CA GLY A 229 0.23 13.66 -0.84
C GLY A 229 1.28 13.09 -1.81
N ALA A 230 0.87 12.68 -3.02
CA ALA A 230 1.77 12.12 -4.03
C ALA A 230 2.79 13.15 -4.55
N GLU A 231 2.46 14.44 -4.59
CA GLU A 231 3.43 15.48 -4.98
C GLU A 231 4.65 15.49 -4.04
N GLN A 232 4.40 15.25 -2.74
CA GLN A 232 5.45 15.18 -1.73
C GLN A 232 6.37 13.96 -1.93
N VAL A 233 5.89 12.90 -2.57
CA VAL A 233 6.71 11.74 -2.95
C VAL A 233 7.83 12.17 -3.89
N GLY A 234 7.52 13.01 -4.88
CA GLY A 234 8.53 13.58 -5.78
C GLY A 234 9.63 14.34 -5.03
N LEU A 235 9.26 15.10 -4.00
CA LEU A 235 10.21 15.81 -3.15
C LEU A 235 11.15 14.85 -2.39
N PHE A 236 10.62 13.78 -1.80
CA PHE A 236 11.45 12.77 -1.14
C PHE A 236 12.38 12.05 -2.12
N PHE A 237 11.99 11.87 -3.38
CA PHE A 237 12.89 11.33 -4.42
C PHE A 237 14.07 12.25 -4.70
N LEU A 238 13.81 13.54 -4.87
CA LEU A 238 14.86 14.55 -5.08
C LEU A 238 15.81 14.62 -3.88
N LEU A 239 15.25 14.54 -2.67
CA LEU A 239 16.02 14.54 -1.44
C LEU A 239 16.89 13.27 -1.31
N ALA A 240 16.35 12.09 -1.66
CA ALA A 240 17.13 10.85 -1.73
C ALA A 240 18.28 10.93 -2.76
N ILE A 241 18.05 11.54 -3.93
CA ILE A 241 19.11 11.81 -4.92
C ILE A 241 20.18 12.73 -4.32
N ALA A 242 19.78 13.82 -3.65
CA ALA A 242 20.71 14.76 -3.03
C ALA A 242 21.56 14.11 -1.93
N ILE A 243 20.94 13.32 -1.05
CA ILE A 243 21.63 12.55 -0.01
C ILE A 243 22.61 11.57 -0.65
N THR A 244 22.16 10.82 -1.66
CA THR A 244 23.00 9.86 -2.37
C THR A 244 24.19 10.55 -3.03
N LEU A 245 23.99 11.72 -3.64
CA LEU A 245 25.04 12.53 -4.24
C LEU A 245 26.08 12.96 -3.21
N ALA A 246 25.64 13.51 -2.07
CA ALA A 246 26.52 13.94 -1.00
C ALA A 246 27.33 12.76 -0.42
N MET A 247 26.66 11.65 -0.13
CA MET A 247 27.28 10.45 0.41
C MET A 247 28.24 9.81 -0.60
N LEU A 248 27.86 9.66 -1.86
CA LEU A 248 28.68 9.03 -2.89
C LEU A 248 29.90 9.88 -3.24
N TYR A 249 29.75 11.21 -3.23
CA TYR A 249 30.90 12.11 -3.34
C TYR A 249 31.82 12.00 -2.12
N ALA A 250 31.27 11.92 -0.90
CA ALA A 250 32.08 11.72 0.30
C ALA A 250 32.85 10.39 0.27
N TYR A 251 32.23 9.33 -0.23
CA TYR A 251 32.80 7.98 -0.36
C TYR A 251 33.88 7.88 -1.44
N SER A 252 33.69 8.50 -2.62
CA SER A 252 34.64 8.36 -3.75
C SER A 252 35.59 9.54 -3.94
N ARG A 253 35.29 10.71 -3.36
CA ARG A 253 35.95 12.01 -3.60
C ARG A 253 36.16 12.31 -5.09
N CYS A 254 35.25 11.83 -5.93
CA CYS A 254 35.38 11.87 -7.39
C CYS A 254 34.06 12.23 -8.05
N TRP A 255 33.90 13.49 -8.44
CA TRP A 255 32.71 13.97 -9.16
C TRP A 255 32.39 13.15 -10.42
N ARG A 256 33.40 12.68 -11.16
CA ARG A 256 33.18 11.85 -12.36
C ARG A 256 32.48 10.54 -12.00
N SER A 257 32.95 9.84 -10.97
CA SER A 257 32.34 8.59 -10.52
C SER A 257 30.94 8.84 -9.96
N THR A 258 30.78 9.88 -9.14
CA THR A 258 29.49 10.26 -8.54
C THR A 258 28.43 10.54 -9.60
N PHE A 259 28.69 11.45 -10.55
CA PHE A 259 27.71 11.79 -11.58
C PHE A 259 27.45 10.65 -12.56
N THR A 260 28.45 9.79 -12.85
CA THR A 260 28.23 8.67 -13.75
C THR A 260 27.32 7.61 -13.13
N VAL A 261 27.50 7.29 -11.84
CA VAL A 261 26.63 6.33 -11.12
C VAL A 261 25.21 6.88 -10.99
N LEU A 262 25.07 8.14 -10.55
CA LEU A 262 23.76 8.77 -10.43
C LEU A 262 23.08 8.88 -11.80
N GLY A 263 23.81 9.31 -12.83
CA GLY A 263 23.29 9.43 -14.18
C GLY A 263 22.78 8.10 -14.72
N CYS A 264 23.55 7.00 -14.59
CA CYS A 264 23.09 5.68 -15.02
C CYS A 264 21.86 5.20 -14.24
N SER A 265 21.80 5.50 -12.94
CA SER A 265 20.67 5.11 -12.08
C SER A 265 19.41 5.93 -12.37
N ILE A 266 19.54 7.22 -12.69
CA ILE A 266 18.43 8.07 -13.14
C ILE A 266 17.95 7.63 -14.53
N ILE A 267 18.86 7.30 -15.45
CA ILE A 267 18.51 6.75 -16.76
C ILE A 267 17.70 5.46 -16.58
N ALA A 268 18.07 4.61 -15.62
CA ALA A 268 17.32 3.38 -15.33
C ALA A 268 15.87 3.67 -14.93
N VAL A 269 15.66 4.66 -14.06
CA VAL A 269 14.32 5.10 -13.66
C VAL A 269 13.53 5.68 -14.84
N LEU A 270 14.15 6.52 -15.66
CA LEU A 270 13.50 7.08 -16.85
C LEU A 270 13.07 6.00 -17.85
N TRP A 271 13.93 4.99 -18.07
CA TRP A 271 13.62 3.86 -18.93
C TRP A 271 12.49 3.02 -18.36
N GLN A 272 12.53 2.73 -17.05
CA GLN A 272 11.45 2.01 -16.37
C GLN A 272 10.11 2.73 -16.55
N LEU A 273 10.03 4.03 -16.22
CA LEU A 273 8.81 4.82 -16.36
C LEU A 273 8.32 4.92 -17.80
N GLY A 274 9.24 5.11 -18.76
CA GLY A 274 8.91 5.13 -20.18
C GLY A 274 8.35 3.80 -20.68
N ILE A 275 8.91 2.67 -20.23
CA ILE A 275 8.41 1.33 -20.59
C ILE A 275 7.03 1.09 -19.97
N ILE A 276 6.81 1.46 -18.71
CA ILE A 276 5.51 1.35 -18.03
C ILE A 276 4.43 2.09 -18.84
N LYS A 277 4.73 3.31 -19.30
CA LYS A 277 3.82 4.07 -20.16
C LYS A 277 3.50 3.34 -21.47
N LEU A 278 4.50 2.75 -22.11
CA LEU A 278 4.34 2.04 -23.39
C LEU A 278 3.50 0.76 -23.25
N ILE A 279 3.53 0.13 -22.07
CA ILE A 279 2.66 -1.02 -21.74
C ILE A 279 1.20 -0.57 -21.51
N GLY A 280 0.95 0.73 -21.40
CA GLY A 280 -0.39 1.29 -21.17
C GLY A 280 -0.78 1.38 -19.70
N SER A 281 0.17 1.13 -18.78
CA SER A 281 -0.06 1.23 -17.34
C SER A 281 0.20 2.66 -16.85
N GLY A 282 -0.64 3.15 -15.94
CA GLY A 282 -0.37 4.36 -15.16
C GLY A 282 0.52 4.09 -13.96
N ILE A 283 0.79 5.13 -13.17
CA ILE A 283 1.36 4.99 -11.82
C ILE A 283 0.21 5.01 -10.82
N ASN A 284 -0.04 3.88 -10.19
CA ASN A 284 -0.89 3.80 -9.02
C ASN A 284 -0.08 4.17 -7.74
N PRO A 285 -0.74 4.50 -6.61
CA PRO A 285 -0.07 4.92 -5.38
C PRO A 285 1.00 3.94 -4.85
N TYR A 286 0.84 2.63 -5.08
CA TYR A 286 1.79 1.61 -4.65
C TYR A 286 2.99 1.48 -5.60
N SER A 287 2.77 1.58 -6.90
CA SER A 287 3.80 1.50 -7.95
C SER A 287 4.72 2.72 -7.98
N MET A 288 4.29 3.83 -7.37
CA MET A 288 5.06 5.08 -7.25
C MET A 288 6.41 4.91 -6.53
N LEU A 289 6.55 3.83 -5.77
CA LEU A 289 7.76 3.50 -5.00
C LEU A 289 8.83 2.81 -5.84
N VAL A 290 8.42 2.12 -6.90
CA VAL A 290 9.34 1.31 -7.71
C VAL A 290 10.48 2.15 -8.31
N PRO A 291 10.24 3.35 -8.86
CA PRO A 291 11.33 4.25 -9.28
C PRO A 291 12.43 4.43 -8.23
N PHE A 292 12.07 4.54 -6.96
CA PHE A 292 13.05 4.69 -5.88
C PHE A 292 13.84 3.41 -5.65
N LEU A 293 13.18 2.26 -5.67
CA LEU A 293 13.85 0.96 -5.52
C LEU A 293 14.82 0.72 -6.66
N VAL A 294 14.42 1.06 -7.89
CA VAL A 294 15.25 0.92 -9.09
C VAL A 294 16.44 1.88 -9.04
N PHE A 295 16.22 3.11 -8.58
CA PHE A 295 17.31 4.05 -8.30
C PHE A 295 18.27 3.51 -7.23
N ALA A 296 17.74 2.99 -6.12
CA ALA A 296 18.49 2.45 -5.00
C ALA A 296 19.36 1.24 -5.42
N ILE A 297 18.76 0.27 -6.11
CA ILE A 297 19.45 -0.90 -6.67
C ILE A 297 20.51 -0.45 -7.67
N GLY A 298 20.15 0.48 -8.58
CA GLY A 298 21.09 1.08 -9.52
C GLY A 298 22.32 1.67 -8.81
N VAL A 299 22.11 2.54 -7.83
CA VAL A 299 23.20 3.14 -7.05
C VAL A 299 24.04 2.06 -6.38
N SER A 300 23.41 1.07 -5.73
CA SER A 300 24.10 -0.03 -5.07
C SER A 300 25.08 -0.76 -6.00
N HIS A 301 24.60 -1.24 -7.15
CA HIS A 301 25.43 -1.89 -8.16
C HIS A 301 26.47 -0.94 -8.76
N GLY A 302 26.11 0.32 -8.97
CA GLY A 302 27.01 1.33 -9.50
C GLY A 302 28.20 1.59 -8.57
N VAL A 303 27.98 1.64 -7.25
CA VAL A 303 29.05 1.76 -6.25
C VAL A 303 29.97 0.55 -6.29
N GLN A 304 29.45 -0.67 -6.39
CA GLN A 304 30.29 -1.88 -6.50
C GLN A 304 31.22 -1.81 -7.72
N VAL A 305 30.68 -1.41 -8.87
CA VAL A 305 31.45 -1.24 -10.11
C VAL A 305 32.50 -0.14 -9.97
N ILE A 306 32.14 1.03 -9.47
CA ILE A 306 33.09 2.14 -9.27
C ILE A 306 34.20 1.76 -8.30
N ASN A 307 33.86 1.10 -7.19
CA ASN A 307 34.83 0.68 -6.20
C ASN A 307 35.87 -0.27 -6.82
N ALA A 308 35.43 -1.26 -7.61
CA ALA A 308 36.35 -2.14 -8.34
C ALA A 308 37.20 -1.40 -9.39
N ILE A 309 36.64 -0.42 -10.10
CA ILE A 309 37.40 0.42 -11.04
C ILE A 309 38.46 1.24 -10.31
N SER A 310 38.11 1.87 -9.19
CA SER A 310 39.04 2.65 -8.36
C SER A 310 40.20 1.78 -7.85
N HIS A 311 39.89 0.58 -7.34
CA HIS A 311 40.92 -0.36 -6.87
C HIS A 311 41.87 -0.80 -8.00
N ASN A 312 41.36 -1.08 -9.21
CA ASN A 312 42.20 -1.41 -10.36
C ASN A 312 43.06 -0.21 -10.79
N ARG A 313 42.55 1.02 -10.66
CA ARG A 313 43.32 2.25 -10.95
C ARG A 313 44.44 2.48 -9.94
N VAL A 314 44.22 2.20 -8.65
CA VAL A 314 45.27 2.24 -7.62
C VAL A 314 46.34 1.18 -7.88
N ALA A 315 45.96 0.00 -8.37
CA ALA A 315 46.87 -1.06 -8.78
C ALA A 315 47.70 -0.73 -10.05
N GLY A 316 47.47 0.41 -10.69
CA GLY A 316 48.28 0.94 -11.80
C GLY A 316 47.76 0.62 -13.21
N PHE A 317 46.61 -0.05 -13.36
CA PHE A 317 46.01 -0.30 -14.67
C PHE A 317 45.47 0.99 -15.30
N ASP A 318 45.44 1.09 -16.63
CA ASP A 318 44.87 2.24 -17.34
C ASP A 318 43.33 2.30 -17.21
N LYS A 319 42.69 3.34 -17.74
CA LYS A 319 41.23 3.53 -17.60
C LYS A 319 40.42 2.40 -18.23
N LEU A 320 40.87 1.90 -19.38
CA LEU A 320 40.15 0.89 -20.15
C LEU A 320 40.29 -0.50 -19.50
N GLU A 321 41.52 -0.90 -19.17
CA GLU A 321 41.79 -2.16 -18.49
C GLU A 321 41.16 -2.19 -17.09
N SER A 322 41.15 -1.07 -16.35
CA SER A 322 40.45 -1.02 -15.06
C SER A 322 38.95 -1.29 -15.20
N ALA A 323 38.31 -0.74 -16.24
CA ALA A 323 36.90 -0.97 -16.52
C ALA A 323 36.62 -2.42 -16.95
N LYS A 324 37.47 -3.01 -17.81
CA LYS A 324 37.35 -4.41 -18.23
C LYS A 324 37.53 -5.38 -17.06
N LEU A 325 38.55 -5.15 -16.22
CA LEU A 325 38.81 -5.98 -15.04
C LEU A 325 37.69 -5.88 -14.01
N ALA A 326 37.15 -4.68 -13.78
CA ALA A 326 35.99 -4.49 -12.92
C ALA A 326 34.76 -5.21 -13.46
N PHE A 327 34.45 -5.07 -14.75
CA PHE A 327 33.36 -5.78 -15.41
C PHE A 327 33.54 -7.30 -15.28
N ARG A 328 34.71 -7.84 -15.61
CA ARG A 328 34.99 -9.28 -15.53
C ARG A 328 34.88 -9.82 -14.11
N GLY A 329 35.32 -9.05 -13.11
CA GLY A 329 35.29 -9.45 -11.71
C GLY A 329 33.88 -9.45 -11.10
N LEU A 330 33.00 -8.56 -11.56
CA LEU A 330 31.70 -8.34 -10.93
C LEU A 330 30.51 -8.86 -11.74
N TYR A 331 30.60 -9.01 -13.06
CA TYR A 331 29.40 -9.26 -13.89
C TYR A 331 28.63 -10.52 -13.48
N VAL A 332 29.32 -11.60 -13.06
CA VAL A 332 28.64 -12.84 -12.62
C VAL A 332 27.89 -12.62 -11.31
N ALA A 333 28.54 -12.00 -10.33
CA ALA A 333 27.93 -11.71 -9.04
C ALA A 333 26.78 -10.71 -9.19
N GLY A 334 27.00 -9.63 -9.93
CA GLY A 334 25.99 -8.60 -10.20
C GLY A 334 24.80 -9.12 -11.01
N LEU A 335 25.02 -9.96 -12.03
CA LEU A 335 23.92 -10.57 -12.79
C LEU A 335 23.15 -11.58 -11.94
N THR A 336 23.82 -12.35 -11.08
CA THR A 336 23.13 -13.31 -10.18
C THR A 336 22.25 -12.57 -9.17
N ALA A 337 22.77 -11.49 -8.58
CA ALA A 337 22.04 -10.57 -7.70
C ALA A 337 20.80 -9.99 -8.39
N LEU A 338 20.99 -9.27 -9.50
CA LEU A 338 19.87 -8.65 -10.25
C LEU A 338 18.88 -9.67 -10.81
N ALA A 339 19.33 -10.86 -11.21
CA ALA A 339 18.41 -11.93 -11.63
C ALA A 339 17.59 -12.45 -10.44
N SER A 340 18.20 -12.56 -9.25
CA SER A 340 17.50 -12.93 -8.03
C SER A 340 16.44 -11.89 -7.66
N ASP A 341 16.75 -10.61 -7.80
CA ASP A 341 15.80 -9.52 -7.57
C ASP A 341 14.63 -9.56 -8.56
N ALA A 342 14.93 -9.65 -9.86
CA ALA A 342 13.91 -9.65 -10.91
C ALA A 342 12.97 -10.86 -10.78
N ILE A 343 13.53 -12.06 -10.53
CA ILE A 343 12.70 -13.25 -10.32
C ILE A 343 11.95 -13.15 -9.00
N GLY A 344 12.59 -12.64 -7.94
CA GLY A 344 11.96 -12.37 -6.64
C GLY A 344 10.73 -11.47 -6.78
N PHE A 345 10.84 -10.36 -7.50
CA PHE A 345 9.69 -9.48 -7.79
C PHE A 345 8.64 -10.19 -8.64
N THR A 346 9.04 -10.98 -9.63
CA THR A 346 8.10 -11.75 -10.45
C THR A 346 7.27 -12.73 -9.60
N THR A 347 7.81 -13.27 -8.49
CA THR A 347 7.03 -14.16 -7.61
C THR A 347 5.83 -13.48 -6.94
N LEU A 348 5.83 -12.13 -6.83
CA LEU A 348 4.68 -11.37 -6.32
C LEU A 348 3.46 -11.48 -7.25
N MET A 349 3.64 -11.84 -8.52
CA MET A 349 2.52 -12.01 -9.47
C MET A 349 1.58 -13.18 -9.10
N VAL A 350 2.00 -14.06 -8.20
CA VAL A 350 1.15 -15.13 -7.64
C VAL A 350 0.01 -14.55 -6.79
N ILE A 351 0.16 -13.32 -6.30
CA ILE A 351 -0.86 -12.64 -5.49
C ILE A 351 -1.95 -12.13 -6.43
N ASP A 352 -3.19 -12.50 -6.15
CA ASP A 352 -4.31 -12.19 -7.05
C ASP A 352 -4.91 -10.81 -6.79
N ILE A 353 -4.06 -9.79 -6.86
CA ILE A 353 -4.40 -8.38 -6.72
C ILE A 353 -3.67 -7.63 -7.83
N GLU A 354 -4.39 -6.92 -8.68
CA GLU A 354 -3.85 -6.34 -9.93
C GLU A 354 -2.75 -5.32 -9.65
N VAL A 355 -2.93 -4.44 -8.66
CA VAL A 355 -1.91 -3.47 -8.22
C VAL A 355 -0.59 -4.14 -7.82
N ILE A 356 -0.64 -5.29 -7.14
CA ILE A 356 0.58 -6.03 -6.74
C ILE A 356 1.26 -6.65 -7.98
N LYS A 357 0.48 -7.12 -8.96
CA LYS A 357 1.00 -7.60 -10.24
C LYS A 357 1.65 -6.47 -11.04
N GLU A 358 1.01 -5.30 -11.12
CA GLU A 358 1.58 -4.11 -11.77
C GLU A 358 2.89 -3.67 -11.08
N LEU A 359 2.91 -3.65 -9.75
CA LEU A 359 4.11 -3.40 -8.95
C LEU A 359 5.24 -4.40 -9.28
N ALA A 360 4.92 -5.69 -9.31
CA ALA A 360 5.86 -6.76 -9.64
C ALA A 360 6.45 -6.62 -11.05
N ILE A 361 5.62 -6.30 -12.03
CA ILE A 361 6.03 -6.06 -13.42
C ILE A 361 6.95 -4.84 -13.49
N ALA A 362 6.52 -3.72 -12.90
CA ALA A 362 7.28 -2.47 -12.88
C ALA A 362 8.66 -2.67 -12.25
N ALA A 363 8.72 -3.37 -11.11
CA ALA A 363 9.97 -3.63 -10.39
C ALA A 363 10.89 -4.57 -11.18
N SER A 364 10.33 -5.63 -11.78
CA SER A 364 11.10 -6.57 -12.61
C SER A 364 11.69 -5.90 -13.86
N ILE A 365 10.91 -5.04 -14.53
CA ILE A 365 11.39 -4.23 -15.66
C ILE A 365 12.49 -3.29 -15.19
N GLY A 366 12.30 -2.61 -14.07
CA GLY A 366 13.29 -1.71 -13.49
C GLY A 366 14.62 -2.39 -13.21
N VAL A 367 14.61 -3.57 -12.59
CA VAL A 367 15.82 -4.37 -12.34
C VAL A 367 16.47 -4.83 -13.65
N ALA A 368 15.69 -5.27 -14.64
CA ALA A 368 16.21 -5.64 -15.95
C ALA A 368 16.89 -4.45 -16.65
N VAL A 369 16.33 -3.25 -16.51
CA VAL A 369 16.94 -2.02 -17.01
C VAL A 369 18.25 -1.72 -16.26
N VAL A 370 18.31 -1.91 -14.94
CA VAL A 370 19.54 -1.71 -14.15
C VAL A 370 20.68 -2.63 -14.61
N VAL A 371 20.38 -3.85 -15.07
CA VAL A 371 21.40 -4.71 -15.72
C VAL A 371 22.02 -3.99 -16.93
N LEU A 372 21.20 -3.37 -17.78
CA LEU A 372 21.69 -2.69 -18.99
C LEU A 372 22.44 -1.39 -18.66
N THR A 373 21.90 -0.57 -17.75
CA THR A 373 22.47 0.74 -17.44
C THR A 373 23.70 0.63 -16.52
N ASN A 374 23.65 -0.18 -15.46
CA ASN A 374 24.67 -0.16 -14.41
C ASN A 374 25.72 -1.27 -14.58
N LEU A 375 25.38 -2.44 -15.15
CA LEU A 375 26.39 -3.42 -15.55
C LEU A 375 26.91 -3.18 -16.98
N GLY A 376 26.12 -2.57 -17.86
CA GLY A 376 26.51 -2.28 -19.25
C GLY A 376 27.06 -0.86 -19.46
N LEU A 377 26.19 0.15 -19.41
CA LEU A 377 26.52 1.54 -19.75
C LEU A 377 27.57 2.16 -18.80
N LEU A 378 27.48 1.92 -17.50
CA LEU A 378 28.39 2.49 -16.51
C LEU A 378 29.88 2.13 -16.75
N PRO A 379 30.28 0.85 -16.92
CA PRO A 379 31.65 0.50 -17.31
C PRO A 379 32.10 1.14 -18.63
N ILE A 380 31.20 1.28 -19.62
CA ILE A 380 31.52 1.92 -20.91
C ILE A 380 31.87 3.39 -20.67
N LEU A 381 31.03 4.15 -19.96
CA LEU A 381 31.27 5.56 -19.64
C LEU A 381 32.57 5.73 -18.84
N MET A 382 32.78 4.89 -17.83
CA MET A 382 34.00 4.93 -17.03
C MET A 382 35.26 4.55 -17.80
N SER A 383 35.16 3.76 -18.88
CA SER A 383 36.29 3.47 -19.76
C SER A 383 36.83 4.71 -20.50
N TYR A 384 35.98 5.74 -20.71
CA TYR A 384 36.38 7.03 -21.28
C TYR A 384 36.77 8.05 -20.20
N LEU A 385 35.90 8.24 -19.21
CA LEU A 385 36.07 9.24 -18.17
C LEU A 385 37.24 8.89 -17.22
N GLY A 386 37.28 7.64 -16.78
CA GLY A 386 38.14 7.14 -15.72
C GLY A 386 37.88 7.80 -14.36
N THR A 387 38.56 7.31 -13.34
CA THR A 387 38.58 7.94 -12.00
C THR A 387 39.46 9.19 -12.01
N SER A 388 39.08 10.21 -11.24
CA SER A 388 39.87 11.43 -11.08
C SER A 388 41.17 11.13 -10.32
N LYS A 389 42.19 12.00 -10.48
CA LYS A 389 43.46 11.87 -9.72
C LYS A 389 43.20 11.91 -8.21
N ASN A 390 42.42 12.88 -7.75
CA ASN A 390 42.05 13.01 -6.34
C ASN A 390 41.33 11.78 -5.80
N GLY A 391 40.44 11.16 -6.59
CA GLY A 391 39.76 9.92 -6.20
C GLY A 391 40.72 8.74 -6.05
N VAL A 392 41.70 8.61 -6.96
CA VAL A 392 42.74 7.56 -6.88
C VAL A 392 43.66 7.78 -5.68
N GLU A 393 44.06 9.02 -5.39
CA GLU A 393 44.88 9.35 -4.23
C GLU A 393 44.15 9.09 -2.91
N TYR A 394 42.85 9.43 -2.87
CA TYR A 394 42.00 9.16 -1.71
C TYR A 394 41.84 7.66 -1.46
N GLU A 395 41.54 6.88 -2.51
CA GLU A 395 41.44 5.42 -2.40
C GLU A 395 42.74 4.79 -1.93
N LYS A 396 43.88 5.22 -2.50
CA LYS A 396 45.22 4.75 -2.11
C LYS A 396 45.53 5.07 -0.65
N ARG A 397 45.07 6.22 -0.15
CA ARG A 397 45.21 6.60 1.27
C ARG A 397 44.37 5.68 2.16
N ILE A 398 43.11 5.44 1.80
CA ILE A 398 42.20 4.56 2.55
C ILE A 398 42.64 3.10 2.54
N GLU A 399 43.20 2.60 1.43
CA GLU A 399 43.71 1.23 1.33
C GLU A 399 44.89 1.00 2.30
N GLY A 400 45.66 2.06 2.60
CA GLY A 400 46.75 2.03 3.58
C GLY A 400 46.31 2.26 5.05
N GLU A 401 45.13 2.84 5.28
CA GLU A 401 44.63 3.16 6.63
C GLU A 401 43.79 1.99 7.20
N ARG A 402 44.23 1.41 8.33
CA ARG A 402 43.44 0.41 9.05
C ARG A 402 42.30 1.08 9.80
N HIS A 403 41.09 0.97 9.28
CA HIS A 403 39.91 1.50 9.94
C HIS A 403 39.45 0.60 11.10
N PRO A 404 39.23 1.16 12.31
CA PRO A 404 38.91 0.38 13.51
C PRO A 404 37.58 -0.38 13.42
N ILE A 405 36.63 0.14 12.62
CA ILE A 405 35.32 -0.50 12.39
C ILE A 405 35.49 -1.81 11.59
N PHE A 406 36.36 -1.84 10.58
CA PHE A 406 36.60 -3.05 9.80
C PHE A 406 37.42 -4.09 10.58
N GLU A 407 38.33 -3.64 11.44
CA GLU A 407 39.00 -4.55 12.40
C GLU A 407 38.02 -5.12 13.43
N LEU A 408 36.99 -4.36 13.83
CA LEU A 408 35.91 -4.89 14.67
C LEU A 408 35.13 -5.97 13.91
N PHE A 409 34.73 -5.71 12.67
CA PHE A 409 34.00 -6.70 11.88
C PHE A 409 34.82 -7.97 11.60
N SER A 410 36.13 -7.86 11.39
CA SER A 410 36.97 -9.04 11.17
C SER A 410 37.03 -9.97 12.38
N LYS A 411 36.84 -9.45 13.60
CA LYS A 411 36.80 -10.27 14.83
C LYS A 411 35.66 -11.27 14.84
N PHE A 412 34.55 -11.05 14.12
CA PHE A 412 33.44 -12.00 14.05
C PHE A 412 33.77 -13.32 13.32
N THR A 413 34.97 -13.44 12.74
CA THR A 413 35.51 -14.73 12.29
C THR A 413 36.16 -15.56 13.41
N GLN A 414 36.47 -14.93 14.55
CA GLN A 414 37.11 -15.57 15.70
C GLN A 414 36.07 -16.31 16.57
N PRO A 415 36.44 -17.41 17.24
CA PRO A 415 35.48 -18.28 17.94
C PRO A 415 34.62 -17.53 18.96
N LYS A 416 35.23 -16.76 19.87
CA LYS A 416 34.52 -16.07 20.95
C LYS A 416 33.44 -15.12 20.41
N TRP A 417 33.80 -14.32 19.39
CA TRP A 417 32.92 -13.33 18.78
C TRP A 417 31.88 -13.96 17.85
N ALA A 418 32.24 -15.00 17.11
CA ALA A 418 31.33 -15.74 16.25
C ALA A 418 30.20 -16.39 17.06
N TYR A 419 30.55 -17.13 18.13
CA TYR A 419 29.56 -17.78 18.99
C TYR A 419 28.69 -16.75 19.73
N SER A 420 29.27 -15.64 20.21
CA SER A 420 28.48 -14.58 20.85
C SER A 420 27.51 -13.91 19.88
N ALA A 421 27.94 -13.61 18.64
CA ALA A 421 27.08 -13.02 17.63
C ALA A 421 25.91 -13.93 17.26
N VAL A 422 26.17 -15.24 17.09
CA VAL A 422 25.10 -16.23 16.85
C VAL A 422 24.17 -16.35 18.05
N ALA A 423 24.68 -16.34 19.28
CA ALA A 423 23.84 -16.39 20.48
C ALA A 423 22.93 -15.17 20.61
N VAL A 424 23.46 -13.96 20.36
CA VAL A 424 22.67 -12.71 20.34
C VAL A 424 21.63 -12.76 19.23
N ALA A 425 22.00 -13.22 18.03
CA ALA A 425 21.06 -13.36 16.92
C ALA A 425 19.95 -14.37 17.23
N LEU A 426 20.25 -15.48 17.91
CA LEU A 426 19.23 -16.43 18.35
C LEU A 426 18.29 -15.85 19.41
N ALA A 427 18.81 -15.05 20.35
CA ALA A 427 17.98 -14.36 21.34
C ALA A 427 17.07 -13.31 20.69
N MET A 428 17.60 -12.52 19.75
CA MET A 428 16.79 -11.58 18.96
C MET A 428 15.78 -12.33 18.09
N LEU A 429 16.16 -13.44 17.46
CA LEU A 429 15.26 -14.28 16.66
C LEU A 429 14.10 -14.78 17.51
N ALA A 430 14.37 -15.27 18.72
CA ALA A 430 13.33 -15.67 19.66
C ALA A 430 12.41 -14.49 20.02
N TRP A 431 12.96 -13.30 20.28
CA TRP A 431 12.16 -12.10 20.53
C TRP A 431 11.24 -11.77 19.35
N GLY A 432 11.75 -11.74 18.12
CA GLY A 432 10.88 -11.42 16.98
C GLY A 432 9.90 -12.53 16.63
N LEU A 433 10.22 -13.81 16.84
CA LEU A 433 9.25 -14.91 16.69
C LEU A 433 8.10 -14.81 17.70
N ILE A 434 8.38 -14.35 18.93
CA ILE A 434 7.35 -14.13 19.95
C ILE A 434 6.45 -12.97 19.54
N ASN A 435 7.02 -11.85 19.10
CA ASN A 435 6.23 -10.68 18.72
C ASN A 435 5.49 -10.88 17.39
N SER A 436 6.06 -11.61 16.42
CA SER A 436 5.43 -11.87 15.13
C SER A 436 4.17 -12.73 15.22
N GLN A 437 3.93 -13.42 16.35
CA GLN A 437 2.67 -14.15 16.58
C GLN A 437 1.48 -13.21 16.79
N ASN A 438 1.71 -11.97 17.21
CA ASN A 438 0.68 -10.95 17.39
C ASN A 438 0.50 -10.07 16.14
N MET A 439 1.03 -10.51 15.00
CA MET A 439 0.95 -9.77 13.75
C MET A 439 -0.41 -10.02 13.10
N GLU A 440 -1.19 -8.96 12.94
CA GLU A 440 -2.52 -8.99 12.33
C GLU A 440 -2.45 -8.74 10.82
N ILE A 441 -3.46 -9.23 10.10
CA ILE A 441 -3.60 -9.11 8.64
C ILE A 441 -4.73 -8.13 8.33
N GLY A 442 -4.43 -7.08 7.58
CA GLY A 442 -5.33 -5.94 7.35
C GLY A 442 -5.01 -4.76 8.24
N ASP A 443 -5.97 -3.84 8.36
CA ASP A 443 -5.78 -2.59 9.07
C ASP A 443 -6.06 -2.67 10.57
N LEU A 444 -5.29 -1.87 11.30
CA LEU A 444 -5.25 -1.82 12.77
C LEU A 444 -5.77 -0.49 13.33
N ASP A 445 -5.77 0.55 12.51
CA ASP A 445 -6.24 1.89 12.87
C ASP A 445 -7.68 2.11 12.40
N LYS A 446 -8.35 3.11 12.97
CA LYS A 446 -9.67 3.58 12.50
C LYS A 446 -9.48 4.65 11.41
N GLY A 447 -10.51 4.89 10.60
CA GLY A 447 -10.49 5.90 9.52
C GLY A 447 -9.99 5.36 8.17
N ALA A 448 -9.52 6.22 7.28
CA ALA A 448 -8.80 5.78 6.09
C ALA A 448 -7.36 5.35 6.45
N PRO A 449 -7.01 4.07 6.28
CA PRO A 449 -5.70 3.54 6.64
C PRO A 449 -4.56 4.00 5.72
N GLU A 450 -4.88 4.60 4.58
CA GLU A 450 -3.90 5.18 3.65
C GLU A 450 -3.31 6.48 4.18
N LEU A 451 -4.06 7.20 5.01
CA LEU A 451 -3.68 8.46 5.63
C LEU A 451 -3.29 8.26 7.09
N ARG A 452 -2.56 9.23 7.65
CA ARG A 452 -2.19 9.17 9.07
C ARG A 452 -3.41 9.35 9.98
N PRO A 453 -3.39 8.82 11.22
CA PRO A 453 -4.49 9.01 12.18
C PRO A 453 -4.79 10.49 12.48
N ASP A 454 -3.78 11.36 12.41
CA ASP A 454 -3.90 12.81 12.63
C ASP A 454 -4.24 13.61 11.36
N SER A 455 -4.42 12.96 10.21
CA SER A 455 -4.83 13.63 8.98
C SER A 455 -6.22 14.27 9.11
N ARG A 456 -6.46 15.34 8.34
CA ARG A 456 -7.76 16.05 8.34
C ARG A 456 -8.92 15.09 8.03
N TYR A 457 -8.76 14.25 7.01
CA TYR A 457 -9.76 13.25 6.63
C TYR A 457 -10.09 12.29 7.79
N ASN A 458 -9.09 11.78 8.51
CA ASN A 458 -9.32 10.84 9.61
C ASN A 458 -9.94 11.52 10.84
N GLN A 459 -9.63 12.79 11.09
CA GLN A 459 -10.33 13.59 12.10
C GLN A 459 -11.81 13.78 11.74
N ASP A 460 -12.10 14.09 10.47
CA ASP A 460 -13.47 14.26 9.98
C ASP A 460 -14.26 12.95 10.00
N ASN A 461 -13.61 11.82 9.68
CA ASN A 461 -14.23 10.50 9.78
C ASN A 461 -14.49 10.10 11.24
N ALA A 462 -13.56 10.38 12.15
CA ALA A 462 -13.78 10.15 13.58
C ALA A 462 -14.98 10.95 14.10
N PHE A 463 -15.11 12.22 13.70
CA PHE A 463 -16.26 13.04 14.05
C PHE A 463 -17.60 12.39 13.63
N ILE A 464 -17.69 11.88 12.40
CA ILE A 464 -18.91 11.22 11.91
C ILE A 464 -19.20 9.94 12.71
N VAL A 465 -18.19 9.09 12.92
CA VAL A 465 -18.36 7.83 13.65
C VAL A 465 -18.77 8.05 15.11
N ASP A 466 -18.27 9.10 15.76
CA ASP A 466 -18.55 9.37 17.18
C ASP A 466 -19.94 10.02 17.40
N ASN A 467 -20.51 10.70 16.40
CA ASN A 467 -21.74 11.48 16.53
C ASN A 467 -22.97 10.87 15.83
N TYR A 468 -22.77 9.97 14.87
CA TYR A 468 -23.83 9.37 14.05
C TYR A 468 -23.91 7.85 14.26
N SER A 469 -25.04 7.26 13.92
CA SER A 469 -25.29 5.80 13.96
C SER A 469 -25.08 5.13 12.60
N SER A 470 -25.02 5.90 11.51
CA SER A 470 -24.68 5.41 10.17
C SER A 470 -23.19 5.59 9.89
N SER A 471 -22.39 4.57 10.21
CA SER A 471 -20.94 4.55 9.95
C SER A 471 -20.60 4.62 8.45
N THR A 472 -19.37 5.02 8.15
CA THR A 472 -18.76 4.96 6.81
C THR A 472 -18.23 3.56 6.47
N ASP A 473 -18.07 2.68 7.46
CA ASP A 473 -17.65 1.29 7.30
C ASP A 473 -18.89 0.38 7.12
N ILE A 474 -19.11 -0.07 5.88
CA ILE A 474 -20.31 -0.79 5.46
C ILE A 474 -19.95 -2.18 4.93
N PHE A 475 -20.57 -3.20 5.51
CA PHE A 475 -20.52 -4.58 5.05
C PHE A 475 -21.89 -4.98 4.52
N VAL A 476 -21.97 -5.42 3.26
CA VAL A 476 -23.25 -5.76 2.61
C VAL A 476 -23.32 -7.26 2.37
N VAL A 477 -24.38 -7.90 2.87
CA VAL A 477 -24.75 -9.26 2.50
C VAL A 477 -25.90 -9.19 1.49
N MET A 478 -25.74 -9.84 0.35
CA MET A 478 -26.75 -9.85 -0.72
C MET A 478 -27.67 -11.06 -0.52
N ALA A 479 -28.94 -10.83 -0.23
CA ALA A 479 -29.94 -11.89 -0.13
C ALA A 479 -30.51 -12.16 -1.52
N ALA A 480 -29.93 -13.13 -2.22
CA ALA A 480 -30.27 -13.50 -3.60
C ALA A 480 -31.37 -14.56 -3.64
N SER A 481 -32.32 -14.40 -4.55
CA SER A 481 -33.52 -15.22 -4.70
C SER A 481 -33.98 -15.26 -6.15
N ALA A 482 -35.01 -16.07 -6.45
CA ALA A 482 -35.64 -16.01 -7.76
C ALA A 482 -36.38 -14.66 -7.96
N PRO A 483 -36.58 -14.20 -9.21
CA PRO A 483 -37.32 -12.97 -9.48
C PRO A 483 -38.67 -12.90 -8.76
N GLU A 484 -38.98 -11.73 -8.21
CA GLU A 484 -40.14 -11.43 -7.37
C GLU A 484 -40.23 -12.18 -6.03
N GLN A 485 -39.19 -12.91 -5.60
CA GLN A 485 -39.20 -13.69 -4.36
C GLN A 485 -38.48 -13.02 -3.18
N CYS A 486 -37.77 -11.91 -3.38
CA CYS A 486 -37.00 -11.28 -2.29
C CYS A 486 -37.88 -10.85 -1.09
N ILE A 487 -39.17 -10.55 -1.34
CA ILE A 487 -40.17 -10.17 -0.32
C ILE A 487 -41.12 -11.31 0.05
N ALA A 488 -40.84 -12.55 -0.37
CA ALA A 488 -41.60 -13.70 0.10
C ALA A 488 -41.47 -13.81 1.62
N TYR A 489 -42.56 -14.19 2.31
CA TYR A 489 -42.59 -14.23 3.78
C TYR A 489 -41.45 -15.09 4.35
N ASP A 490 -41.23 -16.28 3.78
CA ASP A 490 -40.18 -17.19 4.24
C ASP A 490 -38.77 -16.58 4.04
N ASN A 491 -38.57 -15.79 2.98
CA ASN A 491 -37.31 -15.12 2.71
C ASN A 491 -37.10 -13.93 3.68
N LEU A 492 -38.13 -13.11 3.88
CA LEU A 492 -38.09 -12.01 4.86
C LEU A 492 -37.89 -12.52 6.29
N GLU A 493 -38.44 -13.67 6.65
CA GLU A 493 -38.26 -14.29 7.97
C GLU A 493 -36.81 -14.74 8.19
N LEU A 494 -36.19 -15.36 7.19
CA LEU A 494 -34.78 -15.72 7.24
C LEU A 494 -33.89 -14.48 7.33
N MET A 495 -34.19 -13.44 6.54
CA MET A 495 -33.52 -12.14 6.61
C MET A 495 -33.71 -11.49 7.99
N GLU A 496 -34.88 -11.60 8.62
CA GLU A 496 -35.13 -11.06 9.97
C GLU A 496 -34.24 -11.76 11.01
N ARG A 497 -34.19 -13.09 10.97
CA ARG A 497 -33.31 -13.89 11.85
C ARG A 497 -31.85 -13.53 11.65
N PHE A 498 -31.44 -13.34 10.39
CA PHE A 498 -30.08 -12.94 10.05
C PHE A 498 -29.77 -11.53 10.55
N SER A 499 -30.62 -10.54 10.27
CA SER A 499 -30.46 -9.16 10.75
C SER A 499 -30.34 -9.12 12.27
N TRP A 500 -31.22 -9.82 13.00
CA TRP A 500 -31.14 -9.91 14.46
C TRP A 500 -29.84 -10.56 14.95
N HIS A 501 -29.35 -11.59 14.26
CA HIS A 501 -28.07 -12.23 14.60
C HIS A 501 -26.90 -11.24 14.43
N MET A 502 -26.89 -10.48 13.34
CA MET A 502 -25.83 -9.51 13.04
C MET A 502 -25.87 -8.29 13.97
N GLU A 503 -27.06 -7.77 14.33
CA GLU A 503 -27.20 -6.68 15.32
C GLU A 503 -26.60 -7.04 16.69
N ASN A 504 -26.57 -8.33 17.03
CA ASN A 504 -26.00 -8.83 18.28
C ASN A 504 -24.54 -9.29 18.14
N THR A 505 -23.93 -9.09 16.97
CA THR A 505 -22.53 -9.45 16.71
C THR A 505 -21.61 -8.31 17.15
N PRO A 506 -20.56 -8.58 17.95
CA PRO A 506 -19.63 -7.53 18.38
C PRO A 506 -19.01 -6.79 17.20
N GLY A 507 -19.02 -5.45 17.25
CA GLY A 507 -18.48 -4.59 16.19
C GLY A 507 -19.50 -4.14 15.15
N VAL A 508 -20.75 -4.63 15.22
CA VAL A 508 -21.88 -4.15 14.41
C VAL A 508 -22.63 -3.06 15.17
N GLN A 509 -22.84 -1.91 14.53
CA GLN A 509 -23.59 -0.77 15.07
C GLN A 509 -25.08 -0.85 14.76
N ASP A 510 -25.40 -1.14 13.50
CA ASP A 510 -26.76 -1.13 12.98
C ASP A 510 -26.87 -2.06 11.77
N VAL A 511 -28.08 -2.58 11.53
CA VAL A 511 -28.38 -3.41 10.36
C VAL A 511 -29.64 -2.90 9.67
N LYS A 512 -29.50 -2.48 8.42
CA LYS A 512 -30.62 -2.03 7.60
C LYS A 512 -30.95 -3.06 6.53
N SER A 513 -32.23 -3.43 6.47
CA SER A 513 -32.77 -4.35 5.48
C SER A 513 -34.22 -4.03 5.17
N VAL A 514 -34.72 -4.58 4.07
CA VAL A 514 -36.15 -4.54 3.70
C VAL A 514 -37.08 -5.02 4.82
N VAL A 515 -36.61 -5.91 5.69
CA VAL A 515 -37.38 -6.46 6.82
C VAL A 515 -37.83 -5.35 7.75
N TYR A 516 -36.90 -4.44 8.12
CA TYR A 516 -37.22 -3.33 9.00
C TYR A 516 -38.27 -2.41 8.36
N VAL A 517 -38.14 -2.12 7.06
CA VAL A 517 -39.11 -1.31 6.32
C VAL A 517 -40.49 -1.96 6.30
N SER A 518 -40.58 -3.28 6.07
CA SER A 518 -41.86 -3.98 6.11
C SER A 518 -42.52 -3.91 7.50
N LYS A 519 -41.74 -4.14 8.56
CA LYS A 519 -42.24 -4.07 9.95
C LYS A 519 -42.66 -2.65 10.35
N MET A 520 -41.89 -1.63 9.96
CA MET A 520 -42.24 -0.22 10.16
C MET A 520 -43.47 0.18 9.35
N GLY A 521 -43.59 -0.28 8.11
CA GLY A 521 -44.78 -0.06 7.28
C GLY A 521 -46.03 -0.67 7.91
N MET A 522 -45.92 -1.86 8.48
CA MET A 522 -47.01 -2.52 9.22
C MET A 522 -47.37 -1.79 10.50
N PHE A 523 -46.39 -1.40 11.29
CA PHE A 523 -46.58 -0.56 12.46
C PHE A 523 -47.29 0.76 12.09
N GLY A 524 -46.84 1.43 11.03
CA GLY A 524 -47.41 2.69 10.55
C GLY A 524 -48.85 2.55 10.05
N ILE A 525 -49.13 1.59 9.17
CA ILE A 525 -50.50 1.39 8.61
C ILE A 525 -51.51 0.99 9.71
N ASN A 526 -51.04 0.50 10.86
CA ASN A 526 -51.88 0.13 12.01
C ASN A 526 -51.73 1.12 13.18
N GLU A 527 -51.84 2.42 12.89
CA GLU A 527 -51.94 3.51 13.89
C GLU A 527 -50.76 3.57 14.88
N GLY A 528 -49.57 3.10 14.48
CA GLY A 528 -48.41 3.07 15.36
C GLY A 528 -48.55 2.10 16.53
N ASN A 529 -49.30 1.02 16.37
CA ASN A 529 -49.44 0.00 17.40
C ASN A 529 -48.30 -1.04 17.32
N LEU A 530 -47.47 -1.08 18.36
CA LEU A 530 -46.28 -1.96 18.45
C LEU A 530 -46.57 -3.45 18.26
N LYS A 531 -47.81 -3.92 18.50
CA LYS A 531 -48.20 -5.32 18.22
C LYS A 531 -48.12 -5.67 16.74
N TRP A 532 -48.18 -4.68 15.85
CA TRP A 532 -48.07 -4.84 14.40
C TRP A 532 -46.65 -4.67 13.88
N PHE A 533 -45.66 -4.44 14.74
CA PHE A 533 -44.24 -4.41 14.38
C PHE A 533 -43.69 -5.84 14.17
N SER A 534 -44.26 -6.56 13.20
CA SER A 534 -43.92 -7.94 12.85
C SER A 534 -44.18 -8.20 11.36
N LEU A 535 -43.54 -9.23 10.80
CA LEU A 535 -43.79 -9.65 9.42
C LEU A 535 -45.17 -10.30 9.28
N ASN A 536 -45.93 -9.87 8.27
CA ASN A 536 -47.24 -10.45 7.97
C ASN A 536 -47.10 -11.61 6.98
N ARG A 537 -47.82 -12.72 7.19
CA ARG A 537 -47.80 -13.88 6.27
C ARG A 537 -48.54 -13.65 4.95
N ASN A 538 -49.38 -12.62 4.89
CA ASN A 538 -50.17 -12.33 3.70
C ASN A 538 -49.34 -11.49 2.70
N LYS A 539 -49.09 -12.03 1.50
CA LYS A 539 -48.34 -11.38 0.42
C LYS A 539 -48.87 -9.98 0.07
N TYR A 540 -50.19 -9.79 -0.01
CA TYR A 540 -50.77 -8.50 -0.36
C TYR A 540 -50.49 -7.44 0.71
N VAL A 541 -50.45 -7.87 1.98
CA VAL A 541 -50.15 -7.00 3.12
C VAL A 541 -48.66 -6.64 3.16
N ILE A 542 -47.76 -7.60 2.88
CA ILE A 542 -46.32 -7.30 2.71
C ILE A 542 -46.13 -6.29 1.58
N ASN A 543 -46.73 -6.50 0.41
CA ASN A 543 -46.61 -5.58 -0.72
C ASN A 543 -47.10 -4.17 -0.36
N ALA A 544 -48.22 -4.05 0.37
CA ALA A 544 -48.72 -2.76 0.84
C ALA A 544 -47.74 -2.11 1.83
N SER A 545 -47.15 -2.90 2.74
CA SER A 545 -46.17 -2.42 3.74
C SER A 545 -44.89 -1.86 3.11
N LEU A 546 -44.53 -2.33 1.92
CA LEU A 546 -43.32 -1.95 1.18
C LEU A 546 -43.56 -0.91 0.08
N SER A 547 -44.77 -0.34 0.00
CA SER A 547 -45.14 0.66 -1.00
C SER A 547 -44.29 1.94 -1.01
N ARG A 548 -43.55 2.20 0.08
CA ARG A 548 -42.63 3.35 0.22
C ARG A 548 -41.22 2.90 0.60
N ILE A 549 -40.77 1.78 0.04
CA ILE A 549 -39.42 1.32 0.29
C ILE A 549 -38.40 2.35 -0.21
N PRO A 550 -37.38 2.70 0.60
CA PRO A 550 -36.25 3.47 0.13
C PRO A 550 -35.54 2.79 -1.05
N ASP A 551 -35.09 3.58 -2.00
CA ASP A 551 -34.26 3.10 -3.11
C ASP A 551 -33.01 2.39 -2.57
N GLY A 552 -32.61 1.30 -3.23
CA GLY A 552 -31.41 0.54 -2.87
C GLY A 552 -31.58 -0.54 -1.81
N LEU A 553 -32.79 -0.80 -1.30
CA LEU A 553 -33.07 -1.91 -0.37
C LEU A 553 -33.66 -3.16 -1.05
N ILE A 554 -34.04 -3.05 -2.32
CA ILE A 554 -34.46 -4.15 -3.21
C ILE A 554 -34.09 -3.74 -4.64
N ASN A 555 -33.69 -4.69 -5.48
CA ASN A 555 -33.48 -4.45 -6.91
C ASN A 555 -34.78 -4.43 -7.74
N ASN A 556 -34.71 -3.98 -8.99
CA ASN A 556 -35.92 -3.71 -9.79
C ASN A 556 -36.87 -4.90 -9.98
N ASP A 557 -36.34 -6.13 -10.04
CA ASP A 557 -37.12 -7.36 -10.23
C ASP A 557 -37.35 -8.14 -8.93
N CYS A 558 -36.90 -7.61 -7.78
CA CYS A 558 -36.96 -8.28 -6.48
C CYS A 558 -36.39 -9.70 -6.52
N SER A 559 -35.29 -9.88 -7.24
CA SER A 559 -34.45 -11.07 -7.16
C SER A 559 -33.36 -10.93 -6.08
N MET A 560 -33.00 -9.72 -5.66
CA MET A 560 -31.98 -9.48 -4.64
C MET A 560 -32.37 -8.33 -3.71
N ALA A 561 -32.12 -8.53 -2.41
CA ALA A 561 -32.24 -7.48 -1.39
C ALA A 561 -30.96 -7.38 -0.56
N PRO A 562 -30.30 -6.21 -0.50
CA PRO A 562 -29.12 -6.02 0.34
C PRO A 562 -29.50 -5.94 1.83
N ILE A 563 -28.67 -6.54 2.66
CA ILE A 563 -28.64 -6.39 4.11
C ILE A 563 -27.37 -5.60 4.43
N ILE A 564 -27.56 -4.33 4.78
CA ILE A 564 -26.51 -3.34 4.98
C ILE A 564 -26.14 -3.35 6.48
N ILE A 565 -24.91 -3.72 6.79
CA ILE A 565 -24.39 -3.83 8.15
C ILE A 565 -23.39 -2.70 8.36
N TYR A 566 -23.70 -1.79 9.28
CA TYR A 566 -22.81 -0.69 9.67
C TYR A 566 -21.88 -1.16 10.79
N LEU A 567 -20.58 -0.90 10.64
CA LEU A 567 -19.56 -1.38 11.57
C LEU A 567 -18.94 -0.23 12.38
N ASP A 568 -18.45 -0.56 13.57
CA ASP A 568 -17.72 0.35 14.45
C ASP A 568 -16.38 0.81 13.85
N ASP A 569 -15.74 -0.08 13.09
CA ASP A 569 -14.51 0.14 12.34
C ASP A 569 -14.30 -0.97 11.29
N HIS A 570 -13.38 -0.74 10.36
CA HIS A 570 -12.92 -1.72 9.36
C HIS A 570 -11.69 -2.53 9.83
N LYS A 571 -11.41 -2.61 11.14
CA LYS A 571 -10.22 -3.33 11.59
C LYS A 571 -10.31 -4.81 11.27
N ALA A 572 -9.16 -5.42 11.02
CA ALA A 572 -9.01 -6.85 10.72
C ALA A 572 -9.87 -7.75 11.62
N LYS A 573 -9.82 -7.54 12.93
CA LYS A 573 -10.56 -8.34 13.92
C LYS A 573 -12.08 -8.16 13.81
N THR A 574 -12.55 -6.94 13.59
CA THR A 574 -13.97 -6.62 13.42
C THR A 574 -14.50 -7.30 12.17
N LEU A 575 -13.80 -7.12 11.04
CA LEU A 575 -14.14 -7.75 9.77
C LEU A 575 -14.17 -9.28 9.88
N GLN A 576 -13.17 -9.89 10.52
CA GLN A 576 -13.14 -11.34 10.72
C GLN A 576 -14.32 -11.82 11.57
N THR A 577 -14.65 -11.08 12.64
CA THR A 577 -15.79 -11.42 13.50
C THR A 577 -17.11 -11.41 12.72
N VAL A 578 -17.31 -10.41 11.85
CA VAL A 578 -18.51 -10.31 10.99
C VAL A 578 -18.53 -11.46 10.00
N VAL A 579 -17.43 -11.72 9.27
CA VAL A 579 -17.34 -12.83 8.30
C VAL A 579 -17.62 -14.18 8.96
N ASP A 580 -16.97 -14.47 10.09
CA ASP A 580 -17.19 -15.71 10.84
C ASP A 580 -18.65 -15.85 11.29
N SER A 581 -19.31 -14.74 11.67
CA SER A 581 -20.71 -14.74 12.08
C SER A 581 -21.64 -15.04 10.90
N VAL A 582 -21.38 -14.46 9.72
CA VAL A 582 -22.17 -14.72 8.52
C VAL A 582 -21.98 -16.17 8.06
N GLU A 583 -20.74 -16.68 8.03
CA GLU A 583 -20.45 -18.09 7.69
C GLU A 583 -21.12 -19.05 8.67
N SER A 584 -21.06 -18.76 9.98
CA SER A 584 -21.71 -19.54 11.03
C SER A 584 -23.24 -19.55 10.91
N PHE A 585 -23.84 -18.44 10.46
CA PHE A 585 -25.27 -18.37 10.20
C PHE A 585 -25.65 -19.21 8.97
N ASN A 586 -24.96 -19.01 7.85
CA ASN A 586 -25.19 -19.73 6.60
C ASN A 586 -24.99 -21.25 6.75
N GLY A 587 -24.06 -21.68 7.61
CA GLY A 587 -23.86 -23.10 7.91
C GLY A 587 -24.99 -23.72 8.77
N ARG A 588 -25.75 -22.91 9.52
CA ARG A 588 -26.83 -23.37 10.39
C ARG A 588 -28.21 -23.24 9.76
N TYR A 589 -28.45 -22.19 8.98
CA TYR A 589 -29.74 -21.86 8.40
C TYR A 589 -29.62 -21.80 6.88
N GLN A 590 -29.92 -22.93 6.22
CA GLN A 590 -30.03 -23.03 4.77
C GLN A 590 -31.51 -23.16 4.41
N GLN A 591 -31.96 -22.33 3.48
CA GLN A 591 -33.34 -22.33 2.98
C GLN A 591 -33.34 -22.43 1.47
N GLU A 592 -34.16 -23.32 0.92
CA GLU A 592 -34.39 -23.36 -0.52
C GLU A 592 -35.05 -22.05 -0.97
N GLY A 593 -34.42 -21.33 -1.91
CA GLY A 593 -34.97 -20.12 -2.53
C GLY A 593 -34.43 -18.79 -1.99
N LEU A 594 -33.51 -18.80 -1.03
CA LEU A 594 -32.75 -17.61 -0.61
C LEU A 594 -31.30 -17.97 -0.27
N ASP A 595 -30.36 -17.39 -1.01
CA ASP A 595 -28.92 -17.50 -0.77
C ASP A 595 -28.40 -16.19 -0.18
N LEU A 596 -27.75 -16.25 0.98
CA LEU A 596 -27.08 -15.11 1.59
C LEU A 596 -25.63 -15.04 1.10
N LEU A 597 -25.40 -14.24 0.08
CA LEU A 597 -24.11 -14.07 -0.59
C LEU A 597 -23.27 -12.99 0.11
N MET A 598 -22.12 -13.38 0.64
CA MET A 598 -21.08 -12.46 1.09
C MET A 598 -20.22 -11.99 -0.09
N ALA A 599 -19.63 -10.81 -0.08
CA ALA A 599 -20.04 -9.60 0.61
C ALA A 599 -19.62 -8.41 -0.28
N ALA A 600 -20.39 -7.33 -0.21
CA ALA A 600 -20.09 -6.07 -0.87
C ALA A 600 -19.88 -4.95 0.15
N GLY A 601 -19.76 -3.70 -0.31
CA GLY A 601 -19.36 -2.56 0.52
C GLY A 601 -17.86 -2.52 0.78
N ASN A 602 -17.36 -1.37 1.25
CA ASN A 602 -15.93 -1.17 1.52
C ASN A 602 -15.39 -2.19 2.53
N SER A 603 -16.13 -2.48 3.60
CA SER A 603 -15.72 -3.45 4.62
C SER A 603 -15.77 -4.90 4.09
N GLY A 604 -16.73 -5.24 3.22
CA GLY A 604 -16.82 -6.57 2.60
C GLY A 604 -15.70 -6.81 1.59
N ILE A 605 -15.36 -5.79 0.81
CA ILE A 605 -14.21 -5.80 -0.10
C ILE A 605 -12.90 -5.96 0.68
N GLU A 606 -12.73 -5.22 1.78
CA GLU A 606 -11.53 -5.30 2.61
C GLU A 606 -11.39 -6.68 3.29
N ALA A 607 -12.50 -7.26 3.76
CA ALA A 607 -12.51 -8.62 4.29
C ALA A 607 -12.08 -9.66 3.23
N ALA A 608 -12.55 -9.52 1.98
CA ALA A 608 -12.10 -10.36 0.87
C ALA A 608 -10.59 -10.20 0.62
N THR A 609 -10.10 -8.97 0.59
CA THR A 609 -8.68 -8.63 0.41
C THR A 609 -7.80 -9.26 1.50
N ASN A 610 -8.19 -9.13 2.77
CA ASN A 610 -7.47 -9.70 3.91
C ASN A 610 -7.35 -11.23 3.81
N SER A 611 -8.42 -11.91 3.42
CA SER A 611 -8.41 -13.38 3.25
C SER A 611 -7.45 -13.84 2.13
N VAL A 612 -7.32 -13.05 1.05
CA VAL A 612 -6.40 -13.34 -0.06
C VAL A 612 -4.96 -13.12 0.40
N ILE A 613 -4.70 -12.02 1.11
CA ILE A 613 -3.38 -11.68 1.65
C ILE A 613 -2.89 -12.75 2.63
N GLU A 614 -3.75 -13.23 3.52
CA GLU A 614 -3.42 -14.27 4.50
C GLU A 614 -2.91 -15.56 3.86
N LYS A 615 -3.58 -15.98 2.79
CA LYS A 615 -3.19 -17.17 2.02
C LYS A 615 -1.95 -16.89 1.17
N ALA A 616 -1.82 -15.67 0.64
CA ALA A 616 -0.79 -15.31 -0.30
C ALA A 616 0.57 -15.04 0.36
N GLN A 617 0.62 -14.47 1.57
CA GLN A 617 1.88 -14.14 2.25
C GLN A 617 2.81 -15.36 2.41
N HIS A 618 2.26 -16.50 2.81
CA HIS A 618 3.02 -17.73 3.05
C HIS A 618 3.55 -18.31 1.74
N LYS A 619 2.70 -18.32 0.71
CA LYS A 619 3.07 -18.75 -0.64
C LYS A 619 4.17 -17.85 -1.22
N MET A 620 4.01 -16.54 -1.09
CA MET A 620 4.97 -15.54 -1.56
C MET A 620 6.34 -15.75 -0.89
N LEU A 621 6.39 -15.85 0.44
CA LEU A 621 7.64 -16.08 1.16
C LEU A 621 8.32 -17.38 0.71
N LEU A 622 7.55 -18.46 0.54
CA LEU A 622 8.08 -19.73 0.06
C LEU A 622 8.70 -19.61 -1.34
N TRP A 623 8.02 -18.92 -2.26
CA TRP A 623 8.53 -18.70 -3.62
C TRP A 623 9.77 -17.82 -3.65
N VAL A 624 9.76 -16.68 -2.96
CA VAL A 624 10.90 -15.76 -2.89
C VAL A 624 12.12 -16.49 -2.34
N TYR A 625 12.02 -17.10 -1.15
CA TYR A 625 13.15 -17.82 -0.57
C TYR A 625 13.57 -19.03 -1.40
N GLY A 626 12.62 -19.77 -1.98
CA GLY A 626 12.90 -20.91 -2.84
C GLY A 626 13.75 -20.51 -4.06
N VAL A 627 13.37 -19.45 -4.76
CA VAL A 627 14.12 -18.89 -5.89
C VAL A 627 15.51 -18.44 -5.46
N VAL A 628 15.60 -17.65 -4.39
CA VAL A 628 16.88 -17.10 -3.91
C VAL A 628 17.83 -18.21 -3.50
N ILE A 629 17.34 -19.25 -2.80
CA ILE A 629 18.08 -20.46 -2.42
C ILE A 629 18.63 -21.17 -3.66
N VAL A 630 17.77 -21.39 -4.68
CA VAL A 630 18.16 -22.07 -5.91
C VAL A 630 19.23 -21.28 -6.67
N LEU A 631 19.07 -19.97 -6.83
CA LEU A 631 20.05 -19.11 -7.51
C LEU A 631 21.38 -19.03 -6.77
N CYS A 632 21.34 -18.87 -5.44
CA CYS A 632 22.53 -18.93 -4.60
C CYS A 632 23.23 -20.29 -4.72
N PHE A 633 22.46 -21.38 -4.75
CA PHE A 633 23.01 -22.73 -4.93
C PHE A 633 23.66 -22.90 -6.30
N ILE A 634 23.04 -22.41 -7.38
CA ILE A 634 23.61 -22.45 -8.74
C ILE A 634 24.94 -21.67 -8.80
N SER A 635 24.99 -20.48 -8.19
CA SER A 635 26.17 -19.60 -8.22
C SER A 635 27.33 -20.12 -7.36
N PHE A 636 27.05 -20.58 -6.15
CA PHE A 636 28.09 -20.99 -5.21
C PHE A 636 28.38 -22.49 -5.18
N ARG A 637 27.42 -23.34 -5.59
CA ARG A 637 27.47 -24.81 -5.57
C ARG A 637 27.85 -25.39 -4.20
N SER A 638 27.37 -24.78 -3.13
CA SER A 638 27.68 -25.17 -1.74
C SER A 638 26.50 -24.87 -0.82
N LEU A 639 25.96 -25.90 -0.17
CA LEU A 639 24.88 -25.73 0.82
C LEU A 639 25.30 -24.86 2.01
N ARG A 640 26.58 -24.92 2.40
CA ARG A 640 27.12 -24.07 3.46
C ARG A 640 27.14 -22.60 3.05
N ALA A 641 27.44 -22.32 1.78
CA ALA A 641 27.42 -20.96 1.24
C ALA A 641 26.00 -20.40 1.25
N VAL A 642 25.05 -21.19 0.75
CA VAL A 642 23.64 -20.82 0.73
C VAL A 642 23.14 -20.54 2.15
N ALA A 643 23.41 -21.43 3.11
CA ALA A 643 23.03 -21.22 4.50
C ALA A 643 23.63 -19.93 5.11
N CYS A 644 24.89 -19.60 4.79
CA CYS A 644 25.50 -18.35 5.27
C CYS A 644 24.80 -17.10 4.74
N ILE A 645 24.26 -17.13 3.52
CA ILE A 645 23.60 -15.98 2.88
C ILE A 645 22.13 -15.88 3.33
N ILE A 646 21.42 -17.02 3.38
CA ILE A 646 19.98 -17.05 3.60
C ILE A 646 19.60 -16.88 5.08
N LEU A 647 20.38 -17.44 6.01
CA LEU A 647 20.03 -17.36 7.45
C LEU A 647 19.98 -15.92 7.99
N PRO A 648 20.94 -15.03 7.66
CA PRO A 648 20.84 -13.62 8.04
C PRO A 648 19.63 -12.91 7.42
N LEU A 649 19.28 -13.25 6.18
CA LEU A 649 18.13 -12.69 5.47
C LEU A 649 16.79 -13.10 6.10
N ALA A 650 16.67 -14.39 6.43
CA ALA A 650 15.53 -14.94 7.16
C ALA A 650 15.42 -14.32 8.55
N PHE A 651 16.55 -14.12 9.24
CA PHE A 651 16.60 -13.40 10.51
C PHE A 651 16.03 -11.98 10.38
N THR A 652 16.46 -11.20 9.39
CA THR A 652 15.93 -9.85 9.16
C THR A 652 14.43 -9.86 8.88
N THR A 653 13.94 -10.84 8.11
CA THR A 653 12.51 -10.96 7.78
C THR A 653 11.65 -11.18 9.03
N VAL A 654 12.05 -12.11 9.89
CA VAL A 654 11.34 -12.37 11.16
C VAL A 654 11.42 -11.17 12.09
N MET A 655 12.57 -10.48 12.14
CA MET A 655 12.68 -9.24 12.93
C MET A 655 11.79 -8.13 12.38
N SER A 656 11.65 -8.03 11.06
CA SER A 656 10.75 -7.06 10.43
C SER A 656 9.29 -7.35 10.79
N GLN A 657 8.87 -8.62 10.77
CA GLN A 657 7.53 -9.03 11.22
C GLN A 657 7.31 -8.75 12.71
N GLY A 658 8.31 -8.99 13.56
CA GLY A 658 8.25 -8.61 14.97
C GLY A 658 8.14 -7.10 15.17
N LEU A 659 8.88 -6.30 14.37
CA LEU A 659 8.79 -4.84 14.39
C LEU A 659 7.41 -4.36 13.94
N MET A 660 6.84 -4.97 12.89
CA MET A 660 5.47 -4.69 12.42
C MET A 660 4.46 -4.86 13.54
N ALA A 661 4.52 -5.98 14.27
CA ALA A 661 3.63 -6.23 15.40
C ALA A 661 3.79 -5.19 16.54
N VAL A 662 5.03 -4.80 16.87
CA VAL A 662 5.30 -3.80 17.93
C VAL A 662 4.84 -2.40 17.55
N LEU A 663 4.97 -2.03 16.27
CA LEU A 663 4.58 -0.71 15.77
C LEU A 663 3.11 -0.61 15.37
N GLY A 664 2.34 -1.71 15.45
CA GLY A 664 0.96 -1.74 15.01
C GLY A 664 0.82 -1.58 13.49
N ILE A 665 1.74 -2.15 12.72
CA ILE A 665 1.69 -2.17 11.25
C ILE A 665 1.18 -3.55 10.81
N GLY A 666 -0.02 -3.60 10.25
CA GLY A 666 -0.60 -4.85 9.74
C GLY A 666 -0.01 -5.28 8.39
N ILE A 667 -0.15 -6.57 8.07
CA ILE A 667 0.13 -7.08 6.72
C ILE A 667 -1.06 -6.78 5.82
N LYS A 668 -0.86 -5.89 4.84
CA LYS A 668 -1.88 -5.46 3.88
C LYS A 668 -1.29 -5.33 2.47
N VAL A 669 -2.11 -4.93 1.49
CA VAL A 669 -1.69 -4.74 0.08
C VAL A 669 -0.42 -3.89 -0.01
N ALA A 670 -0.30 -2.86 0.83
CA ALA A 670 0.83 -1.94 0.86
C ALA A 670 2.13 -2.55 1.43
N THR A 671 2.04 -3.29 2.54
CA THR A 671 3.19 -3.71 3.33
C THR A 671 3.70 -5.09 2.93
N LEU A 672 2.84 -5.93 2.34
CA LEU A 672 3.19 -7.29 1.92
C LEU A 672 4.36 -7.31 0.90
N PRO A 673 4.36 -6.48 -0.16
CA PRO A 673 5.47 -6.46 -1.11
C PRO A 673 6.80 -6.03 -0.48
N VAL A 674 6.78 -5.19 0.57
CA VAL A 674 8.01 -4.69 1.22
C VAL A 674 8.88 -5.83 1.74
N ILE A 675 8.28 -6.87 2.29
CA ILE A 675 9.03 -8.02 2.79
C ILE A 675 9.78 -8.70 1.64
N ALA A 676 9.12 -8.93 0.50
CA ALA A 676 9.77 -9.47 -0.70
C ALA A 676 10.85 -8.54 -1.24
N LEU A 677 10.58 -7.24 -1.26
CA LEU A 677 11.52 -6.20 -1.71
C LEU A 677 12.79 -6.17 -0.86
N GLY A 678 12.64 -6.21 0.47
CA GLY A 678 13.77 -6.23 1.39
C GLY A 678 14.53 -7.55 1.36
N VAL A 679 13.88 -8.68 1.03
CA VAL A 679 14.56 -9.97 0.81
C VAL A 679 15.37 -9.95 -0.48
N GLY A 680 14.82 -9.43 -1.58
CA GLY A 680 15.54 -9.24 -2.85
C GLY A 680 16.80 -8.40 -2.64
N ILE A 681 16.65 -7.12 -2.30
CA ILE A 681 17.78 -6.19 -2.12
C ILE A 681 18.76 -6.68 -1.04
N GLY A 682 18.25 -7.35 0.00
CA GLY A 682 19.06 -7.89 1.09
C GLY A 682 20.02 -9.01 0.68
N VAL A 683 19.66 -9.82 -0.32
CA VAL A 683 20.50 -10.95 -0.74
C VAL A 683 21.82 -10.48 -1.35
N ASP A 684 21.81 -9.33 -2.02
CA ASP A 684 22.97 -8.75 -2.71
C ASP A 684 24.16 -8.60 -1.78
N TYR A 685 23.93 -8.06 -0.59
CA TYR A 685 24.98 -7.85 0.41
C TYR A 685 25.69 -9.17 0.74
N GLY A 686 24.92 -10.25 0.88
CA GLY A 686 25.47 -11.57 1.13
C GLY A 686 26.20 -12.16 -0.07
N ILE A 687 25.65 -12.01 -1.29
CA ILE A 687 26.27 -12.51 -2.53
C ILE A 687 27.62 -11.82 -2.77
N TYR A 688 27.71 -10.49 -2.63
CA TYR A 688 28.97 -9.76 -2.86
C TYR A 688 30.05 -10.11 -1.84
N ILE A 689 29.72 -10.10 -0.55
CA ILE A 689 30.68 -10.49 0.51
C ILE A 689 31.12 -11.94 0.31
N TYR A 690 30.17 -12.87 0.14
CA TYR A 690 30.52 -14.28 0.02
C TYR A 690 31.32 -14.59 -1.25
N SER A 691 31.06 -13.88 -2.36
CA SER A 691 31.85 -14.01 -3.60
C SER A 691 33.33 -13.72 -3.35
N LYS A 692 33.66 -12.66 -2.60
CA LYS A 692 35.04 -12.33 -2.23
C LYS A 692 35.63 -13.29 -1.19
N VAL A 693 34.81 -13.80 -0.27
CA VAL A 693 35.23 -14.86 0.64
C VAL A 693 35.61 -16.13 -0.14
N LYS A 694 34.80 -16.54 -1.12
CA LYS A 694 35.10 -17.69 -1.98
C LYS A 694 36.41 -17.49 -2.76
N GLU A 695 36.64 -16.28 -3.28
CA GLU A 695 37.88 -15.92 -3.97
C GLU A 695 39.11 -16.05 -3.06
N GLY A 696 39.09 -15.49 -1.84
CA GLY A 696 40.21 -15.61 -0.89
C GLY A 696 40.47 -17.05 -0.43
N LEU A 697 39.42 -17.83 -0.20
CA LEU A 697 39.56 -19.27 0.12
C LEU A 697 40.20 -20.06 -1.04
N GLN A 698 39.87 -19.71 -2.29
CA GLN A 698 40.51 -20.33 -3.46
C GLN A 698 41.99 -19.97 -3.60
N GLN A 699 42.39 -18.83 -3.04
CA GLN A 699 43.79 -18.40 -2.96
C GLN A 699 44.55 -19.03 -1.78
N GLY A 700 43.89 -19.90 -0.99
CA GLY A 700 44.51 -20.59 0.14
C GLY A 700 44.67 -19.74 1.40
N MET A 701 43.98 -18.58 1.48
CA MET A 701 44.00 -17.72 2.66
C MET A 701 43.22 -18.35 3.82
N SER A 702 43.60 -18.03 5.06
CA SER A 702 42.81 -18.41 6.24
C SER A 702 41.42 -17.75 6.19
N LEU A 703 40.43 -18.29 6.92
CA LEU A 703 39.08 -17.69 6.95
C LEU A 703 39.11 -16.23 7.44
N HIS A 704 39.96 -15.93 8.42
CA HIS A 704 40.11 -14.57 8.96
C HIS A 704 40.70 -13.63 7.91
N ASP A 705 41.79 -14.03 7.25
CA ASP A 705 42.46 -13.18 6.26
C ASP A 705 41.63 -13.02 4.99
N THR A 706 40.91 -14.07 4.60
CA THR A 706 39.92 -14.05 3.53
C THR A 706 38.81 -13.04 3.82
N TYR A 707 38.27 -13.05 5.04
CA TYR A 707 37.19 -12.13 5.38
C TYR A 707 37.69 -10.69 5.44
N LYS A 708 38.90 -10.46 5.95
CA LYS A 708 39.55 -9.14 5.90
C LYS A 708 39.70 -8.66 4.46
N TYR A 709 40.18 -9.52 3.56
CA TYR A 709 40.25 -9.25 2.12
C TYR A 709 38.87 -8.89 1.54
N SER A 710 37.81 -9.60 1.93
CA SER A 710 36.44 -9.30 1.53
C SER A 710 35.95 -7.95 2.06
N LEU A 711 36.27 -7.60 3.30
CA LEU A 711 35.89 -6.33 3.90
C LEU A 711 36.55 -5.14 3.19
N ASP A 712 37.84 -5.26 2.89
CA ASP A 712 38.60 -4.23 2.18
C ASP A 712 38.14 -4.09 0.73
N SER A 713 37.79 -5.21 0.07
CA SER A 713 37.36 -5.22 -1.33
C SER A 713 35.92 -4.76 -1.54
N THR A 714 34.95 -5.34 -0.81
CA THR A 714 33.51 -5.11 -1.06
C THR A 714 32.75 -4.71 0.20
N GLY A 715 33.24 -5.03 1.41
CA GLY A 715 32.56 -4.70 2.66
C GLY A 715 32.36 -3.20 2.87
N LYS A 716 33.34 -2.37 2.49
CA LYS A 716 33.20 -0.90 2.46
C LYS A 716 32.03 -0.43 1.58
N ALA A 717 31.95 -0.99 0.37
CA ALA A 717 30.87 -0.66 -0.56
C ALA A 717 29.51 -1.14 -0.04
N VAL A 718 29.42 -2.36 0.51
CA VAL A 718 28.18 -2.90 1.11
C VAL A 718 27.70 -2.05 2.29
N GLY A 719 28.60 -1.68 3.20
CA GLY A 719 28.28 -0.82 4.35
C GLY A 719 27.82 0.57 3.92
N PHE A 720 28.50 1.15 2.93
CA PHE A 720 28.10 2.43 2.34
C PHE A 720 26.69 2.34 1.72
N THR A 721 26.44 1.33 0.90
CA THR A 721 25.15 1.18 0.22
C THR A 721 24.01 0.96 1.22
N GLY A 722 24.19 0.09 2.22
CA GLY A 722 23.15 -0.15 3.22
C GLY A 722 22.78 1.13 3.97
N LEU A 723 23.79 1.93 4.36
CA LEU A 723 23.57 3.18 5.08
C LEU A 723 22.94 4.26 4.18
N THR A 724 23.42 4.43 2.94
CA THR A 724 22.87 5.44 2.02
C THR A 724 21.43 5.13 1.64
N LEU A 725 21.09 3.87 1.39
CA LEU A 725 19.72 3.47 1.09
C LEU A 725 18.81 3.62 2.30
N ALA A 726 19.27 3.23 3.48
CA ALA A 726 18.52 3.42 4.72
C ALA A 726 18.24 4.91 4.99
N ILE A 727 19.24 5.79 4.89
CA ILE A 727 19.04 7.23 5.12
C ILE A 727 18.13 7.84 4.05
N GLY A 728 18.28 7.44 2.78
CA GLY A 728 17.42 7.93 1.70
C GLY A 728 15.95 7.55 1.90
N VAL A 729 15.68 6.28 2.24
CA VAL A 729 14.31 5.78 2.44
C VAL A 729 13.73 6.19 3.79
N ALA A 730 14.54 6.42 4.83
CA ALA A 730 14.09 6.95 6.11
C ALA A 730 13.39 8.31 5.98
N THR A 731 13.62 9.05 4.90
CA THR A 731 12.94 10.32 4.63
C THR A 731 11.44 10.14 4.40
N TRP A 732 11.01 8.95 3.96
CA TRP A 732 9.60 8.61 3.76
C TRP A 732 8.81 8.50 5.05
N ILE A 733 9.49 8.31 6.19
CA ILE A 733 8.87 8.30 7.52
C ILE A 733 8.13 9.62 7.79
N PHE A 734 8.48 10.70 7.08
CA PHE A 734 7.83 12.00 7.17
C PHE A 734 6.70 12.21 6.15
N SER A 735 6.35 11.21 5.33
CA SER A 735 5.27 11.33 4.36
C SER A 735 3.90 11.43 5.05
N PRO A 736 2.99 12.30 4.58
CA PRO A 736 1.60 12.35 5.04
C PRO A 736 0.82 11.08 4.67
N ILE A 737 1.29 10.35 3.65
CA ILE A 737 0.74 9.07 3.24
C ILE A 737 1.26 7.99 4.20
N LYS A 738 0.38 7.44 5.04
CA LYS A 738 0.73 6.51 6.11
C LYS A 738 1.40 5.26 5.58
N PHE A 739 0.83 4.65 4.54
CA PHE A 739 1.40 3.41 4.02
C PHE A 739 2.84 3.64 3.50
N GLN A 740 3.14 4.79 2.87
CA GLN A 740 4.51 5.14 2.48
C GLN A 740 5.44 5.30 3.69
N ALA A 741 4.96 5.93 4.76
CA ALA A 741 5.71 6.05 6.01
C ALA A 741 6.01 4.68 6.62
N ASP A 742 5.02 3.79 6.69
CA ASP A 742 5.18 2.41 7.20
C ASP A 742 6.22 1.64 6.38
N MET A 743 6.14 1.70 5.05
CA MET A 743 7.15 1.08 4.18
C MET A 743 8.53 1.71 4.35
N GLY A 744 8.60 3.02 4.57
CA GLY A 744 9.84 3.74 4.88
C GLY A 744 10.53 3.20 6.13
N ILE A 745 9.76 2.96 7.20
CA ILE A 745 10.24 2.35 8.44
C ILE A 745 10.76 0.92 8.16
N LEU A 746 9.95 0.10 7.51
CA LEU A 746 10.27 -1.31 7.25
C LEU A 746 11.50 -1.46 6.34
N LEU A 747 11.57 -0.73 5.24
CA LEU A 747 12.72 -0.78 4.33
C LEU A 747 14.00 -0.24 4.98
N THR A 748 13.91 0.84 5.75
CA THR A 748 15.06 1.38 6.51
C THR A 748 15.59 0.32 7.48
N PHE A 749 14.70 -0.33 8.23
CA PHE A 749 15.04 -1.41 9.12
C PHE A 749 15.70 -2.58 8.37
N MET A 750 15.07 -3.04 7.29
CA MET A 750 15.55 -4.18 6.51
C MET A 750 16.91 -3.90 5.85
N PHE A 751 17.14 -2.71 5.29
CA PHE A 751 18.44 -2.35 4.70
C PHE A 751 19.56 -2.34 5.73
N LEU A 752 19.31 -1.78 6.92
CA LEU A 752 20.28 -1.77 8.01
C LEU A 752 20.54 -3.19 8.55
N TRP A 753 19.50 -3.97 8.80
CA TRP A 753 19.64 -5.32 9.35
C TRP A 753 20.24 -6.30 8.35
N ASN A 754 19.90 -6.21 7.06
CA ASN A 754 20.54 -7.02 6.02
C ASN A 754 22.02 -6.66 5.86
N MET A 755 22.36 -5.37 5.91
CA MET A 755 23.75 -4.92 5.90
C MET A 755 24.53 -5.45 7.11
N LEU A 756 23.98 -5.30 8.33
CA LEU A 756 24.60 -5.80 9.55
C LEU A 756 24.67 -7.33 9.56
N GLY A 757 23.63 -8.02 9.11
CA GLY A 757 23.61 -9.47 8.92
C GLY A 757 24.72 -9.93 7.97
N ALA A 758 24.93 -9.21 6.87
CA ALA A 758 26.00 -9.50 5.93
C ALA A 758 27.40 -9.27 6.53
N LEU A 759 27.59 -8.20 7.31
CA LEU A 759 28.90 -7.83 7.89
C LEU A 759 29.24 -8.58 9.20
N ILE A 760 28.25 -9.10 9.92
CA ILE A 760 28.41 -9.73 11.24
C ILE A 760 28.07 -11.22 11.21
N LEU A 761 26.90 -11.60 10.68
CA LEU A 761 26.42 -12.98 10.76
C LEU A 761 27.06 -13.89 9.72
N ILE A 762 27.31 -13.41 8.49
CA ILE A 762 28.02 -14.21 7.47
C ILE A 762 29.37 -14.74 7.96
N PRO A 763 30.32 -13.92 8.48
CA PRO A 763 31.59 -14.44 8.96
C PRO A 763 31.44 -15.39 10.16
N ALA A 764 30.48 -15.12 11.06
CA ALA A 764 30.22 -15.96 12.22
C ALA A 764 29.68 -17.34 11.80
N LEU A 765 28.71 -17.38 10.88
CA LEU A 765 28.14 -18.59 10.31
C LEU A 765 29.16 -19.35 9.44
N ALA A 766 29.97 -18.66 8.67
CA ALA A 766 31.03 -19.27 7.88
C ALA A 766 32.04 -20.01 8.76
N ARG A 767 32.37 -19.46 9.94
CA ARG A 767 33.19 -20.13 10.95
C ARG A 767 32.47 -21.35 11.54
N LEU A 768 31.20 -21.19 11.94
CA LEU A 768 30.39 -22.26 12.54
C LEU A 768 30.25 -23.47 11.60
N PHE A 769 29.97 -23.23 10.31
CA PHE A 769 29.84 -24.25 9.29
C PHE A 769 31.19 -24.75 8.73
N ARG A 770 32.32 -24.30 9.30
CA ARG A 770 33.68 -24.67 8.88
C ARG A 770 33.89 -24.51 7.37
N VAL A 771 33.45 -23.36 6.84
CA VAL A 771 33.65 -23.02 5.43
C VAL A 771 35.16 -22.85 5.18
N GLY A 772 35.69 -23.58 4.20
CA GLY A 772 37.11 -23.51 3.85
C GLY A 772 38.05 -24.45 4.63
N SER A 773 37.56 -25.34 5.51
CA SER A 773 38.44 -26.33 6.17
C SER A 773 38.87 -27.44 5.21
N LYS A 774 39.91 -27.20 4.41
CA LYS A 774 40.74 -28.28 3.85
C LYS A 774 41.97 -28.44 4.75
N ASN A 775 42.00 -29.54 5.51
CA ASN A 775 43.14 -30.07 6.28
C ASN A 775 43.84 -29.09 7.24
N GLU A 776 43.21 -28.77 8.36
CA GLU A 776 43.95 -28.69 9.63
C GLU A 776 43.84 -30.08 10.27
N LYS A 777 44.77 -30.97 9.92
CA LYS A 777 45.12 -32.13 10.73
C LYS A 777 46.40 -31.80 11.46
#